data_AF-A0A7H8TFG1-F1
#
_entry.id   AF-A0A7H8TFG1-F1
#
_cell.length_a   1.000
_cell.length_b   1.000
_cell.length_c   1.000
_cell.angle_alpha   90.00
_cell.angle_beta   90.00
_cell.angle_gamma   90.00
#
_symmetry.space_group_name_H-M   'P 1'
#
loop_
_entity.id
_entity.type
_entity.pdbx_description
1 polymer ?
#
loop_
_entity_poly.entity_id
_entity_poly.type
_entity_poly.pdbx_seq_one_letter_code
_entity_poly.pdbx_strand_id
1 'polypeptide(L)'
;MSGEGDEDRGFEAAEEAWERAAEERVALSDSEMEHLRREHIREATARRVLARLVAPVTVDGATRWDLASPYLLRHAAEHASEAGQLQHLFQDWEFLVHADPHSVLTFGAHLEAESRSFPGEPYLVRALPVYRASLVEHASAGPEVRRHILAVDAARHQWPEISRSLYHPAHAEPTPWQCRWSTASNISSQLRGALPHDSAVTSVATGMVPGLSYAVTIAQDDRTARVWDLNGSTLLHEVIGHPAPLTAVATVNGPTGPLVVTAGEDGALRCWEPYDGGTLWGVTAHEGAIHGLVMVDSYDGRGVVTCGDDGAVQVRDLETGSARQLFTGVPPQGHMVVGGSGTGGDEVIIVVGEGRIHCLDLDTGTERFQETLGGGEVLAVAAAQIGESPAVVVTYDEGWAQVWDLDTGRVHTTLTGPPSSMVVLAVADNGLESVAVTGGSDGTIRLWDIEGGGPPLRQLKAHFAEITALTCYAAPAARTVHASQHEAGTDSEDLAPPTPSSRHRIRATGGRTRRARLIASLTGHFMLSASADHTMHEWDLASGSPRQTFTAHTVAPRTIQVTEVAGRPVAVSSGQDGTARVWALDDRRARTAGGVTHPLAVSSLGAARVDGRILVATGCDDKHLRVLAGSDGSPKGIHLNGRNEVTAVGLGATREGPVAVVATTDGTLTARRPETGERLWQATSGPVTTLSVGGSRRHPLVLTVNQADDERLHVLSLTTGRPHPCDLNGLTGVAAVATCRIRERPVAATAHRDGTLRLWNLSTGSLRRLLTGTAAPVDLLDVAATSAGPFVAACSEDQLWVWDADTGKLRSCIVVGRTWAMAIGEFDGRPMVATVSPTGNPVRFWDAETGEPTANVPLPAPVGALSLVDGVLVVGYGREVAAFSAYDNPGPWDDEKQPEPPPVAVTADLPELPTGRGGAGRGRLFPWELPVLAYICGQDTPQSLTDLRGAFRAHIRLNHFGRQALKAVMRSLAHKGLIQQSDERGCYVPTPLGRYRVQRAERSKVQPRW
;
A
#
# COMPACT_ATOMS: atom_id res chain seq x y z
N MET A 1 9.36 -36.10 -37.18
CA MET A 1 8.69 -35.50 -38.35
C MET A 1 7.62 -36.47 -38.86
N SER A 2 6.38 -36.32 -38.40
CA SER A 2 5.19 -37.06 -38.91
C SER A 2 3.91 -36.60 -38.17
N GLY A 3 3.73 -35.28 -37.98
CA GLY A 3 2.65 -34.74 -37.14
C GLY A 3 1.96 -33.48 -37.68
N GLU A 4 2.54 -32.79 -38.66
CA GLU A 4 2.02 -31.52 -39.18
C GLU A 4 0.66 -31.67 -39.90
N GLY A 5 0.34 -32.87 -40.42
CA GLY A 5 -0.86 -33.12 -41.22
C GLY A 5 -2.20 -33.27 -40.47
N ASP A 6 -2.21 -33.32 -39.13
CA ASP A 6 -3.45 -33.34 -38.33
C ASP A 6 -3.74 -31.99 -37.65
N GLU A 7 -2.74 -31.14 -37.41
CA GLU A 7 -2.98 -29.78 -36.87
C GLU A 7 -3.70 -28.89 -37.88
N ASP A 8 -3.28 -28.89 -39.14
CA ASP A 8 -3.85 -28.00 -40.17
C ASP A 8 -5.30 -28.41 -40.55
N ARG A 9 -5.69 -29.67 -40.36
CA ARG A 9 -7.10 -30.11 -40.43
C ARG A 9 -7.92 -29.61 -39.24
N GLY A 10 -7.29 -29.48 -38.08
CA GLY A 10 -7.89 -28.79 -36.93
C GLY A 10 -8.14 -27.31 -37.22
N PHE A 11 -7.26 -26.67 -38.02
CA PHE A 11 -7.40 -25.29 -38.44
C PHE A 11 -8.61 -25.10 -39.38
N GLU A 12 -8.72 -25.86 -40.48
CA GLU A 12 -9.88 -25.81 -41.39
C GLU A 12 -11.21 -26.06 -40.64
N ALA A 13 -11.23 -27.06 -39.75
CA ALA A 13 -12.42 -27.39 -38.97
C ALA A 13 -12.80 -26.33 -37.92
N ALA A 14 -11.82 -25.60 -37.38
CA ALA A 14 -12.04 -24.47 -36.47
C ALA A 14 -12.50 -23.22 -37.23
N GLU A 15 -11.96 -22.98 -38.44
CA GLU A 15 -12.33 -21.86 -39.31
C GLU A 15 -13.78 -22.00 -39.80
N GLU A 16 -14.20 -23.18 -40.29
CA GLU A 16 -15.62 -23.43 -40.59
C GLU A 16 -16.53 -23.29 -39.35
N ALA A 17 -16.05 -23.67 -38.16
CA ALA A 17 -16.82 -23.54 -36.93
C ALA A 17 -16.95 -22.08 -36.47
N TRP A 18 -15.94 -21.25 -36.73
CA TRP A 18 -15.94 -19.82 -36.48
C TRP A 18 -16.86 -19.08 -37.45
N GLU A 19 -16.75 -19.35 -38.76
CA GLU A 19 -17.64 -18.75 -39.78
C GLU A 19 -19.11 -19.06 -39.47
N ARG A 20 -19.45 -20.34 -39.20
CA ARG A 20 -20.81 -20.74 -38.80
C ARG A 20 -21.28 -20.11 -37.48
N ALA A 21 -20.38 -19.81 -36.54
CA ALA A 21 -20.72 -19.15 -35.28
C ALA A 21 -20.86 -17.61 -35.41
N ALA A 22 -20.24 -17.02 -36.42
CA ALA A 22 -20.35 -15.60 -36.77
C ALA A 22 -21.62 -15.30 -37.57
N GLU A 23 -21.99 -16.17 -38.53
CA GLU A 23 -23.27 -16.06 -39.27
C GLU A 23 -24.50 -16.10 -38.34
N GLU A 24 -24.46 -16.85 -37.23
CA GLU A 24 -25.53 -16.84 -36.22
C GLU A 24 -25.59 -15.55 -35.36
N ARG A 25 -24.64 -14.62 -35.50
CA ARG A 25 -24.34 -13.55 -34.51
C ARG A 25 -24.63 -12.10 -34.94
N VAL A 26 -25.68 -11.91 -35.75
CA VAL A 26 -26.22 -10.60 -36.17
C VAL A 26 -25.36 -9.91 -37.25
N ALA A 27 -25.98 -9.01 -38.02
CA ALA A 27 -25.38 -8.34 -39.17
C ALA A 27 -24.27 -7.35 -38.78
N LEU A 28 -23.07 -7.89 -38.57
CA LEU A 28 -21.80 -7.19 -38.72
C LEU A 28 -21.57 -6.88 -40.21
N SER A 29 -20.81 -5.82 -40.51
CA SER A 29 -20.35 -5.54 -41.88
C SER A 29 -19.23 -6.50 -42.30
N ASP A 30 -19.07 -6.70 -43.61
CA ASP A 30 -17.95 -7.48 -44.18
C ASP A 30 -16.58 -6.97 -43.68
N SER A 31 -16.45 -5.65 -43.46
CA SER A 31 -15.27 -5.00 -42.88
C SER A 31 -15.01 -5.37 -41.41
N GLU A 32 -16.05 -5.53 -40.59
CA GLU A 32 -15.91 -5.98 -39.19
C GLU A 32 -15.61 -7.48 -39.15
N MET A 33 -16.27 -8.28 -39.99
CA MET A 33 -15.99 -9.71 -40.15
C MET A 33 -14.54 -9.97 -40.57
N GLU A 34 -14.04 -9.26 -41.58
CA GLU A 34 -12.67 -9.38 -42.07
C GLU A 34 -11.62 -8.75 -41.14
N HIS A 35 -12.02 -7.83 -40.24
CA HIS A 35 -11.17 -7.38 -39.14
C HIS A 35 -11.05 -8.47 -38.06
N LEU A 36 -12.17 -9.04 -37.62
CA LEU A 36 -12.21 -10.11 -36.61
C LEU A 36 -11.54 -11.39 -37.10
N ARG A 37 -11.64 -11.74 -38.40
CA ARG A 37 -10.89 -12.86 -39.01
C ARG A 37 -9.38 -12.64 -38.90
N ARG A 38 -8.90 -11.44 -39.22
CA ARG A 38 -7.47 -11.08 -39.12
C ARG A 38 -6.96 -11.02 -37.67
N GLU A 39 -7.79 -10.60 -36.72
CA GLU A 39 -7.46 -10.70 -35.29
C GLU A 39 -7.38 -12.16 -34.83
N HIS A 40 -8.36 -12.99 -35.20
CA HIS A 40 -8.36 -14.40 -34.81
C HIS A 40 -7.17 -15.18 -35.39
N ILE A 41 -6.78 -14.91 -36.64
CA ILE A 41 -5.58 -15.49 -37.26
C ILE A 41 -4.30 -15.02 -36.56
N ARG A 42 -4.22 -13.75 -36.15
CA ARG A 42 -3.09 -13.23 -35.35
C ARG A 42 -3.00 -13.94 -33.99
N GLU A 43 -4.10 -13.99 -33.25
CA GLU A 43 -4.18 -14.63 -31.93
C GLU A 43 -3.82 -16.12 -32.01
N ALA A 44 -4.35 -16.85 -33.00
CA ALA A 44 -4.01 -18.25 -33.24
C ALA A 44 -2.53 -18.45 -33.61
N THR A 45 -1.94 -17.50 -34.34
CA THR A 45 -0.50 -17.50 -34.67
C THR A 45 0.34 -17.24 -33.42
N ALA A 46 0.01 -16.22 -32.62
CA ALA A 46 0.68 -15.90 -31.37
C ALA A 46 0.63 -17.07 -30.36
N ARG A 47 -0.50 -17.78 -30.25
CA ARG A 47 -0.60 -19.02 -29.47
C ARG A 47 0.38 -20.11 -29.96
N ARG A 48 0.51 -20.31 -31.28
CA ARG A 48 1.50 -21.24 -31.87
C ARG A 48 2.95 -20.78 -31.62
N VAL A 49 3.22 -19.47 -31.60
CA VAL A 49 4.55 -18.90 -31.26
C VAL A 49 4.87 -19.13 -29.78
N LEU A 50 4.00 -18.71 -28.86
CA LEU A 50 4.18 -18.89 -27.42
C LEU A 50 4.36 -20.36 -27.05
N ALA A 51 3.53 -21.26 -27.59
CA ALA A 51 3.67 -22.70 -27.35
C ALA A 51 5.03 -23.24 -27.82
N ARG A 52 5.56 -22.77 -28.96
CA ARG A 52 6.90 -23.14 -29.45
C ARG A 52 8.04 -22.53 -28.62
N LEU A 53 7.85 -21.36 -28.04
CA LEU A 53 8.82 -20.71 -27.16
C LEU A 53 8.87 -21.35 -25.77
N VAL A 54 7.74 -21.84 -25.25
CA VAL A 54 7.62 -22.48 -23.92
C VAL A 54 7.94 -23.98 -23.96
N ALA A 55 7.67 -24.69 -25.06
CA ALA A 55 7.92 -26.13 -25.18
C ALA A 55 9.34 -26.61 -24.78
N PRO A 56 10.46 -25.90 -25.07
CA PRO A 56 11.81 -26.30 -24.65
C PRO A 56 12.01 -26.31 -23.13
N VAL A 57 11.16 -25.62 -22.37
CA VAL A 57 11.17 -25.55 -20.90
C VAL A 57 9.97 -26.24 -20.26
N THR A 58 9.11 -26.91 -21.03
CA THR A 58 8.04 -27.75 -20.47
C THR A 58 8.59 -29.12 -20.08
N VAL A 59 8.60 -29.46 -18.80
CA VAL A 59 9.06 -30.74 -18.25
C VAL A 59 7.89 -31.39 -17.50
N ASP A 60 7.58 -32.65 -17.82
CA ASP A 60 6.47 -33.43 -17.24
C ASP A 60 5.09 -32.74 -17.25
N GLY A 61 4.90 -31.76 -18.14
CA GLY A 61 3.67 -30.97 -18.28
C GLY A 61 3.63 -29.65 -17.50
N ALA A 62 4.70 -29.29 -16.77
CA ALA A 62 4.86 -28.02 -16.08
C ALA A 62 5.97 -27.16 -16.71
N THR A 63 5.89 -25.84 -16.58
CA THR A 63 6.88 -24.92 -17.16
C THR A 63 8.01 -24.63 -16.18
N ARG A 64 9.25 -24.94 -16.58
CA ARG A 64 10.49 -24.71 -15.84
C ARG A 64 11.07 -23.33 -16.18
N TRP A 65 10.53 -22.29 -15.56
CA TRP A 65 10.99 -20.91 -15.78
C TRP A 65 12.43 -20.67 -15.29
N ASP A 66 12.95 -21.52 -14.41
CA ASP A 66 14.36 -21.58 -14.03
C ASP A 66 15.30 -22.02 -15.18
N LEU A 67 14.76 -22.70 -16.20
CA LEU A 67 15.46 -23.11 -17.42
C LEU A 67 15.20 -22.16 -18.61
N ALA A 68 14.42 -21.09 -18.42
CA ALA A 68 14.04 -20.17 -19.48
C ALA A 68 15.20 -19.27 -19.93
N SER A 69 15.22 -18.96 -21.22
CA SER A 69 16.18 -18.00 -21.77
C SER A 69 15.86 -16.57 -21.28
N PRO A 70 16.86 -15.67 -21.17
CA PRO A 70 16.62 -14.27 -20.84
C PRO A 70 15.67 -13.55 -21.81
N TYR A 71 15.56 -14.03 -23.06
CA TYR A 71 14.54 -13.56 -24.00
C TYR A 71 13.13 -14.00 -23.55
N LEU A 72 12.94 -15.29 -23.25
CA LEU A 72 11.64 -15.80 -22.82
C LEU A 72 11.16 -15.13 -21.52
N LEU A 73 12.06 -14.89 -20.55
CA LEU A 73 11.73 -14.21 -19.29
C LEU A 73 11.36 -12.73 -19.45
N ARG A 74 11.77 -12.09 -20.56
CA ARG A 74 11.40 -10.70 -20.91
C ARG A 74 10.14 -10.62 -21.76
N HIS A 75 9.95 -11.57 -22.69
CA HIS A 75 8.94 -11.46 -23.75
C HIS A 75 7.76 -12.44 -23.60
N ALA A 76 7.78 -13.39 -22.65
CA ALA A 76 6.65 -14.32 -22.47
C ALA A 76 5.31 -13.61 -22.23
N ALA A 77 5.30 -12.49 -21.49
CA ALA A 77 4.07 -11.71 -21.24
C ALA A 77 3.57 -10.98 -22.49
N GLU A 78 4.46 -10.51 -23.36
CA GLU A 78 4.14 -9.94 -24.67
C GLU A 78 3.47 -10.99 -25.57
N HIS A 79 4.14 -12.13 -25.76
CA HIS A 79 3.60 -13.27 -26.52
C HIS A 79 2.29 -13.82 -25.93
N ALA A 80 2.13 -13.78 -24.60
CA ALA A 80 0.88 -14.19 -23.94
C ALA A 80 -0.24 -13.15 -24.06
N SER A 81 0.08 -11.86 -24.17
CA SER A 81 -0.88 -10.81 -24.50
C SER A 81 -1.40 -10.98 -25.92
N GLU A 82 -0.51 -11.14 -26.91
CA GLU A 82 -0.91 -11.40 -28.31
C GLU A 82 -1.70 -12.71 -28.49
N ALA A 83 -1.43 -13.72 -27.65
CA ALA A 83 -2.08 -15.03 -27.69
C ALA A 83 -3.45 -15.10 -26.96
N GLY A 84 -3.86 -14.03 -26.26
CA GLY A 84 -5.03 -14.06 -25.37
C GLY A 84 -4.88 -15.03 -24.19
N GLN A 85 -3.64 -15.27 -23.75
CA GLN A 85 -3.27 -16.22 -22.67
C GLN A 85 -2.62 -15.55 -21.46
N LEU A 86 -2.53 -14.23 -21.45
CA LEU A 86 -1.93 -13.42 -20.39
C LEU A 86 -2.44 -13.76 -18.98
N GLN A 87 -3.75 -13.98 -18.84
CA GLN A 87 -4.38 -14.42 -17.60
C GLN A 87 -3.84 -15.76 -17.09
N HIS A 88 -3.53 -16.72 -17.97
CA HIS A 88 -2.98 -18.01 -17.58
C HIS A 88 -1.52 -17.89 -17.16
N LEU A 89 -0.73 -17.08 -17.88
CA LEU A 89 0.66 -16.82 -17.53
C LEU A 89 0.80 -16.16 -16.16
N PHE A 90 -0.07 -15.19 -15.84
CA PHE A 90 -0.07 -14.50 -14.54
C PHE A 90 -0.77 -15.29 -13.41
N GLN A 91 -1.21 -16.52 -13.67
CA GLN A 91 -1.58 -17.50 -12.64
C GLN A 91 -0.43 -18.45 -12.29
N ASP A 92 0.61 -18.51 -13.12
CA ASP A 92 1.84 -19.24 -12.84
C ASP A 92 2.76 -18.39 -11.94
N TRP A 93 2.93 -18.83 -10.70
CA TRP A 93 3.77 -18.11 -9.74
C TRP A 93 5.27 -18.32 -10.00
N GLU A 94 5.67 -19.40 -10.66
CA GLU A 94 7.06 -19.62 -11.06
C GLU A 94 7.44 -18.74 -12.26
N PHE A 95 6.48 -18.39 -13.14
CA PHE A 95 6.70 -17.30 -14.09
C PHE A 95 7.05 -16.01 -13.35
N LEU A 96 6.23 -15.60 -12.37
CA LEU A 96 6.45 -14.35 -11.62
C LEU A 96 7.77 -14.36 -10.82
N VAL A 97 8.24 -15.52 -10.35
CA VAL A 97 9.54 -15.68 -9.66
C VAL A 97 10.73 -15.39 -10.58
N HIS A 98 10.63 -15.76 -11.86
CA HIS A 98 11.75 -15.70 -12.82
C HIS A 98 11.64 -14.56 -13.85
N ALA A 99 10.45 -14.02 -14.09
CA ALA A 99 10.16 -13.02 -15.12
C ALA A 99 10.87 -11.67 -14.88
N ASP A 100 11.08 -10.96 -15.98
CA ASP A 100 11.56 -9.58 -15.96
C ASP A 100 10.53 -8.65 -15.29
N PRO A 101 10.90 -7.84 -14.27
CA PRO A 101 9.94 -7.04 -13.51
C PRO A 101 9.21 -6.00 -14.36
N HIS A 102 9.88 -5.42 -15.37
CA HIS A 102 9.28 -4.43 -16.24
C HIS A 102 8.23 -5.08 -17.16
N SER A 103 8.51 -6.29 -17.66
CA SER A 103 7.54 -7.10 -18.42
C SER A 103 6.28 -7.43 -17.61
N VAL A 104 6.45 -7.83 -16.34
CA VAL A 104 5.33 -8.14 -15.43
C VAL A 104 4.43 -6.91 -15.18
N LEU A 105 5.01 -5.71 -15.06
CA LEU A 105 4.22 -4.48 -14.91
C LEU A 105 3.46 -4.10 -16.19
N THR A 106 4.19 -3.99 -17.31
CA THR A 106 3.71 -3.51 -18.60
C THR A 106 2.49 -4.28 -19.07
N PHE A 107 2.57 -5.62 -19.06
CA PHE A 107 1.44 -6.46 -19.46
C PHE A 107 0.45 -6.69 -18.30
N GLY A 108 0.87 -6.53 -17.04
CA GLY A 108 -0.05 -6.53 -15.91
C GLY A 108 -1.17 -5.49 -16.03
N ALA A 109 -0.86 -4.28 -16.48
CA ALA A 109 -1.88 -3.26 -16.70
C ALA A 109 -2.84 -3.58 -17.86
N HIS A 110 -2.36 -4.26 -18.91
CA HIS A 110 -3.21 -4.76 -20.01
C HIS A 110 -4.25 -5.76 -19.48
N LEU A 111 -3.81 -6.74 -18.68
CA LEU A 111 -4.69 -7.72 -18.03
C LEU A 111 -5.76 -7.06 -17.15
N GLU A 112 -5.45 -5.94 -16.50
CA GLU A 112 -6.42 -5.16 -15.71
C GLU A 112 -7.41 -4.37 -16.58
N ALA A 113 -7.01 -3.87 -17.74
CA ALA A 113 -7.90 -3.20 -18.70
C ALA A 113 -8.90 -4.20 -19.32
N GLU A 114 -8.44 -5.40 -19.69
CA GLU A 114 -9.29 -6.51 -20.13
C GLU A 114 -10.28 -6.91 -19.02
N SER A 115 -9.78 -7.13 -17.79
CA SER A 115 -10.60 -7.54 -16.64
C SER A 115 -11.67 -6.50 -16.27
N ARG A 116 -11.38 -5.20 -16.40
CA ARG A 116 -12.35 -4.11 -16.18
C ARG A 116 -13.45 -4.08 -17.25
N SER A 117 -13.16 -4.57 -18.46
CA SER A 117 -14.11 -4.64 -19.58
C SER A 117 -15.10 -5.80 -19.45
N PHE A 118 -14.76 -6.86 -18.70
CA PHE A 118 -15.59 -8.04 -18.47
C PHE A 118 -15.77 -8.35 -16.97
N PRO A 119 -16.67 -7.65 -16.26
CA PRO A 119 -16.76 -7.67 -14.78
C PRO A 119 -17.39 -8.94 -14.16
N GLY A 120 -17.17 -10.11 -14.76
CA GLY A 120 -17.74 -11.39 -14.33
C GLY A 120 -16.96 -12.11 -13.22
N GLU A 121 -15.62 -12.02 -13.20
CA GLU A 121 -14.77 -12.80 -12.29
C GLU A 121 -13.78 -11.94 -11.50
N PRO A 122 -14.15 -11.42 -10.31
CA PRO A 122 -13.29 -10.57 -9.46
C PRO A 122 -12.15 -11.34 -8.76
N TYR A 123 -11.78 -12.53 -9.24
CA TYR A 123 -10.82 -13.44 -8.61
C TYR A 123 -9.56 -13.71 -9.45
N LEU A 124 -9.46 -13.14 -10.66
CA LEU A 124 -8.47 -13.52 -11.66
C LEU A 124 -7.13 -12.78 -11.53
N VAL A 125 -7.15 -11.48 -11.22
CA VAL A 125 -5.94 -10.65 -11.10
C VAL A 125 -5.38 -10.71 -9.67
N ARG A 126 -4.97 -11.91 -9.24
CA ARG A 126 -4.38 -12.13 -7.90
C ARG A 126 -2.90 -11.76 -7.84
N ALA A 127 -2.15 -12.08 -8.88
CA ALA A 127 -0.71 -11.86 -8.93
C ALA A 127 -0.30 -10.39 -8.75
N LEU A 128 -0.93 -9.46 -9.49
CA LEU A 128 -0.44 -8.09 -9.59
C LEU A 128 -0.46 -7.30 -8.27
N PRO A 129 -1.51 -7.37 -7.43
CA PRO A 129 -1.47 -6.70 -6.12
C PRO A 129 -0.33 -7.19 -5.23
N VAL A 130 -0.04 -8.51 -5.21
CA VAL A 130 1.09 -9.10 -4.47
C VAL A 130 2.42 -8.63 -5.05
N TYR A 131 2.60 -8.73 -6.37
CA TYR A 131 3.85 -8.36 -7.06
C TYR A 131 4.18 -6.85 -6.95
N ARG A 132 3.15 -5.99 -7.01
CA ARG A 132 3.30 -4.54 -6.89
C ARG A 132 3.56 -4.07 -5.45
N ALA A 133 3.29 -4.90 -4.44
CA ALA A 133 3.53 -4.55 -3.03
C ALA A 133 5.02 -4.29 -2.74
N SER A 134 5.91 -5.08 -3.35
CA SER A 134 7.36 -5.07 -3.11
C SER A 134 8.19 -4.85 -4.38
N LEU A 135 7.65 -4.05 -5.32
CA LEU A 135 8.23 -3.87 -6.66
C LEU A 135 9.70 -3.41 -6.64
N VAL A 136 10.10 -2.56 -5.69
CA VAL A 136 11.47 -2.02 -5.60
C VAL A 136 12.47 -3.14 -5.30
N GLU A 137 12.16 -4.00 -4.33
CA GLU A 137 12.94 -5.22 -4.05
C GLU A 137 12.93 -6.14 -5.28
N HIS A 138 11.79 -6.29 -5.93
CA HIS A 138 11.64 -7.07 -7.17
C HIS A 138 12.47 -6.52 -8.35
N ALA A 139 12.78 -5.23 -8.42
CA ALA A 139 13.61 -4.67 -9.48
C ALA A 139 15.06 -5.17 -9.43
N SER A 140 15.59 -5.41 -8.22
CA SER A 140 16.98 -5.82 -7.98
C SER A 140 17.16 -7.29 -7.56
N ALA A 141 16.10 -7.96 -7.10
CA ALA A 141 16.15 -9.33 -6.57
C ALA A 141 16.41 -10.41 -7.64
N GLY A 142 17.33 -11.33 -7.33
CA GLY A 142 17.39 -12.63 -8.01
C GLY A 142 16.18 -13.52 -7.66
N PRO A 143 15.90 -14.59 -8.44
CA PRO A 143 14.67 -15.37 -8.32
C PRO A 143 14.35 -15.89 -6.91
N GLU A 144 15.33 -16.45 -6.18
CA GLU A 144 15.10 -16.95 -4.81
C GLU A 144 14.70 -15.86 -3.81
N VAL A 145 15.28 -14.66 -3.95
CA VAL A 145 14.91 -13.49 -3.12
C VAL A 145 13.50 -13.03 -3.48
N ARG A 146 13.18 -12.98 -4.78
CA ARG A 146 11.84 -12.63 -5.28
C ARG A 146 10.78 -13.63 -4.81
N ARG A 147 11.05 -14.94 -4.91
CA ARG A 147 10.20 -16.04 -4.43
C ARG A 147 9.86 -15.88 -2.96
N HIS A 148 10.87 -15.61 -2.12
CA HIS A 148 10.65 -15.41 -0.69
C HIS A 148 9.81 -14.16 -0.40
N ILE A 149 10.09 -13.02 -1.06
CA ILE A 149 9.33 -11.78 -0.87
C ILE A 149 7.87 -11.95 -1.35
N LEU A 150 7.66 -12.54 -2.53
CA LEU A 150 6.32 -12.90 -3.04
C LEU A 150 5.56 -13.83 -2.09
N ALA A 151 6.26 -14.75 -1.41
CA ALA A 151 5.64 -15.65 -0.44
C ALA A 151 5.22 -14.91 0.84
N VAL A 152 6.03 -13.96 1.32
CA VAL A 152 5.65 -13.07 2.44
C VAL A 152 4.47 -12.19 2.02
N ASP A 153 4.50 -11.58 0.83
CA ASP A 153 3.40 -10.74 0.36
C ASP A 153 2.12 -11.55 0.09
N ALA A 154 2.19 -12.77 -0.42
CA ALA A 154 1.04 -13.67 -0.50
C ALA A 154 0.42 -13.94 0.88
N ALA A 155 1.22 -14.05 1.95
CA ALA A 155 0.72 -14.16 3.32
C ALA A 155 0.06 -12.85 3.80
N ARG A 156 0.65 -11.67 3.52
CA ARG A 156 0.05 -10.35 3.82
C ARG A 156 -1.28 -10.15 3.06
N HIS A 157 -1.39 -10.64 1.84
CA HIS A 157 -2.62 -10.67 1.04
C HIS A 157 -3.64 -11.74 1.49
N GLN A 158 -3.39 -12.41 2.62
CA GLN A 158 -4.24 -13.45 3.23
C GLN A 158 -4.41 -14.71 2.35
N TRP A 159 -3.40 -15.07 1.54
CA TRP A 159 -3.35 -16.28 0.71
C TRP A 159 -2.23 -17.24 1.17
N PRO A 160 -2.36 -17.87 2.36
CA PRO A 160 -1.34 -18.76 2.90
C PRO A 160 -1.05 -19.97 2.00
N GLU A 161 -2.00 -20.40 1.18
CA GLU A 161 -1.80 -21.48 0.21
C GLU A 161 -0.80 -21.13 -0.89
N ILE A 162 -0.81 -19.88 -1.36
CA ILE A 162 0.13 -19.37 -2.38
C ILE A 162 1.50 -19.11 -1.75
N SER A 163 1.52 -18.54 -0.53
CA SER A 163 2.73 -18.42 0.28
C SER A 163 3.42 -19.77 0.46
N ARG A 164 2.64 -20.82 0.81
CA ARG A 164 3.16 -22.18 0.95
C ARG A 164 3.64 -22.79 -0.37
N SER A 165 2.92 -22.63 -1.48
CA SER A 165 3.41 -23.15 -2.77
C SER A 165 4.72 -22.50 -3.23
N LEU A 166 4.92 -21.20 -2.93
CA LEU A 166 6.17 -20.51 -3.24
C LEU A 166 7.35 -20.99 -2.39
N TYR A 167 7.12 -21.53 -1.18
CA TYR A 167 8.16 -22.19 -0.38
C TYR A 167 8.32 -23.70 -0.69
N HIS A 168 7.43 -24.26 -1.52
CA HIS A 168 7.42 -25.66 -1.97
C HIS A 168 7.34 -25.74 -3.51
N PRO A 169 8.31 -25.15 -4.25
CA PRO A 169 8.35 -25.26 -5.70
C PRO A 169 8.45 -26.73 -6.11
N ALA A 170 7.65 -27.15 -7.09
CA ALA A 170 7.49 -28.57 -7.46
C ALA A 170 8.77 -29.27 -7.97
N HIS A 171 9.86 -28.53 -8.16
CA HIS A 171 11.10 -29.00 -8.79
C HIS A 171 12.40 -28.50 -8.14
N ALA A 172 12.35 -27.94 -6.92
CA ALA A 172 13.52 -27.55 -6.13
C ALA A 172 13.34 -27.95 -4.66
N GLU A 173 14.42 -27.91 -3.87
CA GLU A 173 14.32 -28.19 -2.43
C GLU A 173 13.52 -27.08 -1.72
N PRO A 174 12.66 -27.41 -0.74
CA PRO A 174 11.85 -26.42 -0.06
C PRO A 174 12.72 -25.48 0.78
N THR A 175 12.34 -24.21 0.88
CA THR A 175 13.11 -23.27 1.72
C THR A 175 12.98 -23.69 3.19
N PRO A 176 14.06 -23.64 3.98
CA PRO A 176 14.00 -24.03 5.39
C PRO A 176 13.01 -23.15 6.14
N TRP A 177 13.14 -21.83 6.02
CA TRP A 177 12.24 -20.85 6.63
C TRP A 177 11.03 -20.59 5.75
N GLN A 178 9.83 -20.62 6.35
CA GLN A 178 8.55 -20.42 5.67
C GLN A 178 7.66 -19.47 6.48
N CYS A 179 7.18 -18.39 5.85
CA CYS A 179 6.23 -17.47 6.44
C CYS A 179 4.91 -18.20 6.73
N ARG A 180 4.48 -18.20 8.00
CA ARG A 180 3.22 -18.79 8.46
C ARG A 180 2.09 -17.78 8.39
N TRP A 181 2.37 -16.54 8.79
CA TRP A 181 1.50 -15.38 8.65
C TRP A 181 2.33 -14.10 8.57
N SER A 182 1.76 -13.08 7.93
CA SER A 182 2.25 -11.70 8.00
C SER A 182 1.08 -10.72 8.05
N THR A 183 1.23 -9.59 8.73
CA THR A 183 0.16 -8.59 8.84
C THR A 183 -0.17 -7.96 7.49
N ALA A 184 -1.46 -7.70 7.28
CA ALA A 184 -2.04 -7.21 6.03
C ALA A 184 -2.19 -5.68 5.98
N SER A 185 -1.46 -4.94 6.81
CA SER A 185 -1.88 -3.60 7.22
C SER A 185 -1.59 -2.50 6.20
N ASN A 186 -0.57 -2.69 5.36
CA ASN A 186 -0.08 -1.71 4.40
C ASN A 186 -0.39 -2.06 2.93
N ILE A 187 -1.48 -2.78 2.66
CA ILE A 187 -1.93 -3.09 1.30
C ILE A 187 -3.17 -2.25 0.95
N SER A 188 -2.96 -1.15 0.22
CA SER A 188 -4.06 -0.47 -0.46
C SER A 188 -4.24 -1.04 -1.87
N SER A 189 -5.36 -1.72 -2.12
CA SER A 189 -5.69 -2.26 -3.45
C SER A 189 -6.03 -1.18 -4.50
N GLN A 190 -5.87 0.10 -4.16
CA GLN A 190 -6.00 1.21 -5.11
C GLN A 190 -4.76 1.41 -5.97
N LEU A 191 -3.63 0.79 -5.61
CA LEU A 191 -2.36 0.87 -6.34
C LEU A 191 -2.50 0.24 -7.75
N ARG A 192 -2.72 1.09 -8.76
CA ARG A 192 -2.80 0.71 -10.18
C ARG A 192 -1.43 0.45 -10.79
N GLY A 193 -0.40 1.12 -10.31
CA GLY A 193 0.95 0.97 -10.82
C GLY A 193 1.97 1.78 -10.05
N ALA A 194 3.23 1.56 -10.38
CA ALA A 194 4.38 2.25 -9.81
C ALA A 194 5.40 2.51 -10.93
N LEU A 195 6.04 3.67 -10.85
CA LEU A 195 6.86 4.31 -11.87
C LEU A 195 8.28 4.45 -11.28
N PRO A 196 9.19 3.49 -11.52
CA PRO A 196 10.47 3.41 -10.82
C PRO A 196 11.54 4.38 -11.36
N HIS A 197 12.34 4.90 -10.42
CA HIS A 197 13.55 5.67 -10.62
C HIS A 197 14.73 5.04 -9.89
N ASP A 198 15.93 5.44 -10.27
CA ASP A 198 17.19 4.94 -9.71
C ASP A 198 17.65 5.75 -8.48
N SER A 199 17.08 6.96 -8.29
CA SER A 199 17.14 7.75 -7.06
C SER A 199 15.73 8.19 -6.58
N ALA A 200 15.66 8.88 -5.44
CA ALA A 200 14.42 9.36 -4.81
C ALA A 200 13.64 10.33 -5.72
N VAL A 201 12.37 10.03 -6.00
CA VAL A 201 11.52 10.88 -6.86
C VAL A 201 11.19 12.18 -6.12
N THR A 202 11.60 13.32 -6.69
CA THR A 202 11.49 14.65 -6.07
C THR A 202 10.24 15.40 -6.51
N SER A 203 9.81 15.25 -7.77
CA SER A 203 8.62 15.91 -8.29
C SER A 203 7.90 15.10 -9.38
N VAL A 204 6.63 15.46 -9.58
CA VAL A 204 5.70 14.85 -10.54
C VAL A 204 4.83 15.94 -11.15
N ALA A 205 4.66 15.92 -12.47
CA ALA A 205 3.65 16.71 -13.18
C ALA A 205 2.74 15.78 -14.00
N THR A 206 1.42 15.96 -13.92
CA THR A 206 0.44 15.13 -14.65
C THR A 206 -0.32 15.90 -15.72
N GLY A 207 -0.35 15.36 -16.95
CA GLY A 207 -1.08 15.93 -18.08
C GLY A 207 -2.16 15.00 -18.64
N MET A 208 -3.06 15.56 -19.44
CA MET A 208 -4.12 14.82 -20.15
C MET A 208 -4.32 15.35 -21.57
N VAL A 209 -4.57 14.41 -22.48
CA VAL A 209 -4.92 14.63 -23.87
C VAL A 209 -5.95 13.59 -24.33
N PRO A 210 -6.68 13.82 -25.44
CA PRO A 210 -7.72 12.89 -25.90
C PRO A 210 -7.18 11.48 -26.19
N GLY A 211 -7.40 10.54 -25.26
CA GLY A 211 -6.96 9.15 -25.34
C GLY A 211 -5.71 8.80 -24.51
N LEU A 212 -5.00 9.77 -23.93
CA LEU A 212 -3.81 9.54 -23.11
C LEU A 212 -3.81 10.43 -21.86
N SER A 213 -3.64 9.82 -20.69
CA SER A 213 -3.32 10.51 -19.44
C SER A 213 -1.89 10.14 -19.08
N TYR A 214 -1.04 11.12 -18.76
CA TYR A 214 0.38 10.87 -18.56
C TYR A 214 0.93 11.56 -17.31
N ALA A 215 2.03 11.03 -16.78
CA ALA A 215 2.82 11.66 -15.73
C ALA A 215 4.26 11.84 -16.20
N VAL A 216 4.88 12.93 -15.78
CA VAL A 216 6.31 13.18 -15.92
C VAL A 216 6.92 13.21 -14.53
N THR A 217 7.98 12.45 -14.33
CA THR A 217 8.64 12.29 -13.03
C THR A 217 10.12 12.65 -13.13
N ILE A 218 10.63 13.30 -12.07
CA ILE A 218 12.04 13.65 -11.90
C ILE A 218 12.51 13.20 -10.51
N ALA A 219 13.79 12.84 -10.39
CA ALA A 219 14.39 12.31 -9.16
C ALA A 219 15.72 12.99 -8.84
N GLN A 220 16.15 12.90 -7.58
CA GLN A 220 17.11 13.82 -6.97
C GLN A 220 18.48 13.86 -7.67
N ASP A 221 19.00 12.70 -8.10
CA ASP A 221 20.28 12.59 -8.79
C ASP A 221 20.11 12.34 -10.31
N ASP A 222 18.87 12.21 -10.77
CA ASP A 222 18.51 11.84 -12.14
C ASP A 222 18.55 13.07 -13.04
N ARG A 223 19.31 12.96 -14.14
CA ARG A 223 19.45 14.00 -15.17
C ARG A 223 18.44 13.82 -16.31
N THR A 224 17.42 13.01 -16.06
CA THR A 224 16.44 12.53 -17.03
C THR A 224 15.03 12.73 -16.46
N ALA A 225 14.12 13.22 -17.29
CA ALA A 225 12.70 13.20 -16.97
C ALA A 225 12.10 11.92 -17.56
N ARG A 226 11.36 11.13 -16.78
CA ARG A 226 10.68 9.93 -17.29
C ARG A 226 9.20 10.26 -17.54
N VAL A 227 8.73 10.01 -18.76
CA VAL A 227 7.33 10.23 -19.18
C VAL A 227 6.62 8.89 -19.22
N TRP A 228 5.47 8.78 -18.53
CA TRP A 228 4.74 7.53 -18.32
C TRP A 228 3.29 7.66 -18.74
N ASP A 229 2.74 6.64 -19.38
CA ASP A 229 1.29 6.49 -19.56
C ASP A 229 0.64 6.02 -18.25
N LEU A 230 -0.38 6.73 -17.78
CA LEU A 230 -1.13 6.40 -16.56
C LEU A 230 -2.24 5.36 -16.79
N ASN A 231 -2.55 4.99 -18.04
CA ASN A 231 -3.42 3.87 -18.35
C ASN A 231 -2.68 2.54 -18.15
N GLY A 232 -1.51 2.38 -18.78
CA GLY A 232 -0.63 1.22 -18.70
C GLY A 232 0.36 1.22 -17.51
N SER A 233 0.60 2.37 -16.87
CA SER A 233 1.75 2.56 -15.95
C SER A 233 3.09 2.21 -16.60
N THR A 234 3.20 2.43 -17.91
CA THR A 234 4.35 2.09 -18.76
C THR A 234 5.22 3.32 -18.99
N LEU A 235 6.54 3.12 -19.08
CA LEU A 235 7.45 4.16 -19.53
C LEU A 235 7.20 4.39 -21.03
N LEU A 236 6.87 5.62 -21.41
CA LEU A 236 6.83 6.05 -22.81
C LEU A 236 8.24 6.46 -23.25
N HIS A 237 8.85 7.40 -22.51
CA HIS A 237 10.15 7.98 -22.86
C HIS A 237 11.01 8.27 -21.64
N GLU A 238 12.30 7.99 -21.75
CA GLU A 238 13.33 8.59 -20.88
C GLU A 238 13.95 9.78 -21.61
N VAL A 239 13.66 10.98 -21.11
CA VAL A 239 13.98 12.24 -21.76
C VAL A 239 15.34 12.72 -21.27
N ILE A 240 16.37 12.40 -22.06
CA ILE A 240 17.79 12.68 -21.76
C ILE A 240 18.20 14.01 -22.41
N GLY A 241 18.79 14.92 -21.63
CA GLY A 241 19.43 16.12 -22.20
C GLY A 241 19.80 17.23 -21.22
N HIS A 242 19.42 17.13 -19.94
CA HIS A 242 20.02 17.96 -18.90
C HIS A 242 21.41 17.40 -18.52
N PRO A 243 22.47 18.23 -18.47
CA PRO A 243 23.81 17.83 -18.04
C PRO A 243 23.95 17.73 -16.51
N ALA A 244 23.00 18.31 -15.76
CA ALA A 244 22.91 18.35 -14.30
C ALA A 244 21.54 17.79 -13.82
N PRO A 245 21.31 17.62 -12.51
CA PRO A 245 20.01 17.22 -11.96
C PRO A 245 18.86 18.17 -12.31
N LEU A 246 17.65 17.63 -12.28
CA LEU A 246 16.40 18.33 -12.56
C LEU A 246 15.78 18.90 -11.27
N THR A 247 15.47 20.20 -11.28
CA THR A 247 14.91 20.91 -10.12
C THR A 247 13.39 21.04 -10.20
N ALA A 248 12.83 21.24 -11.39
CA ALA A 248 11.39 21.42 -11.58
C ALA A 248 10.87 20.84 -12.90
N VAL A 249 9.59 20.46 -12.90
CA VAL A 249 8.87 19.94 -14.07
C VAL A 249 7.41 20.42 -14.05
N ALA A 250 6.88 20.76 -15.24
CA ALA A 250 5.48 21.11 -15.44
C ALA A 250 4.97 20.56 -16.78
N THR A 251 3.64 20.45 -16.89
CA THR A 251 2.92 19.97 -18.09
C THR A 251 1.84 20.98 -18.47
N VAL A 252 1.74 21.30 -19.76
CA VAL A 252 0.82 22.33 -20.27
C VAL A 252 0.27 21.93 -21.65
N ASN A 253 -0.93 22.39 -21.99
CA ASN A 253 -1.55 22.13 -23.30
C ASN A 253 -1.30 23.31 -24.26
N GLY A 254 -0.16 23.28 -24.95
CA GLY A 254 0.20 24.26 -25.98
C GLY A 254 -0.74 24.25 -27.20
N PRO A 255 -0.59 25.22 -28.12
CA PRO A 255 -1.51 25.40 -29.26
C PRO A 255 -1.49 24.25 -30.26
N THR A 256 -0.36 23.54 -30.36
CA THR A 256 -0.15 22.38 -31.26
C THR A 256 -0.39 21.04 -30.59
N GLY A 257 -0.37 20.97 -29.25
CA GLY A 257 -0.38 19.71 -28.50
C GLY A 257 0.10 19.87 -27.05
N PRO A 258 0.18 18.77 -26.30
CA PRO A 258 0.69 18.76 -24.93
C PRO A 258 2.21 19.00 -24.94
N LEU A 259 2.70 19.76 -23.95
CA LEU A 259 4.10 20.11 -23.78
C LEU A 259 4.56 19.77 -22.37
N VAL A 260 5.81 19.30 -22.26
CA VAL A 260 6.51 19.09 -20.99
C VAL A 260 7.61 20.13 -20.88
N VAL A 261 7.64 20.90 -19.79
CA VAL A 261 8.70 21.87 -19.52
C VAL A 261 9.49 21.42 -18.29
N THR A 262 10.81 21.50 -18.39
CA THR A 262 11.76 21.00 -17.38
C THR A 262 12.87 22.01 -17.12
N ALA A 263 13.25 22.17 -15.86
CA ALA A 263 14.36 23.02 -15.43
C ALA A 263 15.34 22.22 -14.56
N GLY A 264 16.61 22.63 -14.55
CA GLY A 264 17.68 21.96 -13.81
C GLY A 264 18.68 22.89 -13.16
N GLU A 265 19.65 22.29 -12.46
CA GLU A 265 20.77 22.98 -11.83
C GLU A 265 21.75 23.60 -12.85
N ASP A 266 21.64 23.27 -14.14
CA ASP A 266 22.45 23.85 -15.23
C ASP A 266 21.94 25.21 -15.73
N GLY A 267 20.90 25.76 -15.10
CA GLY A 267 20.27 27.02 -15.50
C GLY A 267 19.47 26.96 -16.80
N ALA A 268 19.25 25.77 -17.37
CA ALA A 268 18.56 25.63 -18.63
C ALA A 268 17.12 25.12 -18.47
N LEU A 269 16.27 25.71 -19.30
CA LEU A 269 14.87 25.37 -19.48
C LEU A 269 14.74 24.58 -20.79
N ARG A 270 14.19 23.38 -20.73
CA ARG A 270 14.00 22.49 -21.90
C ARG A 270 12.53 22.09 -22.03
N CYS A 271 12.02 22.19 -23.25
CA CYS A 271 10.64 21.89 -23.63
C CYS A 271 10.58 20.70 -24.61
N TRP A 272 9.65 19.79 -24.37
CA TRP A 272 9.59 18.48 -25.03
C TRP A 272 8.15 18.09 -25.37
N GLU A 273 7.98 17.30 -26.43
CA GLU A 273 6.72 16.62 -26.73
C GLU A 273 6.64 15.28 -25.95
N PRO A 274 5.57 15.01 -25.16
CA PRO A 274 5.48 13.79 -24.34
C PRO A 274 5.21 12.52 -25.16
N TYR A 275 4.86 12.63 -26.44
CA TYR A 275 4.49 11.48 -27.29
C TYR A 275 5.68 10.73 -27.89
N ASP A 276 6.76 11.44 -28.23
CA ASP A 276 7.98 10.88 -28.85
C ASP A 276 9.26 11.20 -28.06
N GLY A 277 9.17 11.99 -26.98
CA GLY A 277 10.31 12.47 -26.20
C GLY A 277 11.12 13.56 -26.91
N GLY A 278 10.65 14.09 -28.04
CA GLY A 278 11.37 15.02 -28.89
C GLY A 278 11.62 16.36 -28.21
N THR A 279 12.87 16.81 -28.20
CA THR A 279 13.23 18.16 -27.76
C THR A 279 12.70 19.17 -28.77
N LEU A 280 11.73 20.01 -28.35
CA LEU A 280 11.23 21.10 -29.16
C LEU A 280 12.19 22.29 -29.09
N TRP A 281 12.69 22.60 -27.90
CA TRP A 281 13.79 23.54 -27.69
C TRP A 281 14.45 23.37 -26.31
N GLY A 282 15.67 23.87 -26.18
CA GLY A 282 16.38 23.98 -24.91
C GLY A 282 17.21 25.25 -24.88
N VAL A 283 17.10 26.04 -23.81
CA VAL A 283 17.76 27.36 -23.69
C VAL A 283 18.25 27.55 -22.25
N THR A 284 19.51 27.98 -22.07
CA THR A 284 19.98 28.51 -20.79
C THR A 284 19.19 29.78 -20.47
N ALA A 285 18.36 29.72 -19.43
CA ALA A 285 17.59 30.86 -18.95
C ALA A 285 18.40 31.64 -17.91
N HIS A 286 18.96 30.97 -16.91
CA HIS A 286 19.59 31.60 -15.75
C HIS A 286 21.09 31.30 -15.65
N GLU A 287 21.86 32.20 -15.01
CA GLU A 287 23.29 31.99 -14.68
C GLU A 287 23.48 31.20 -13.37
N GLY A 288 22.80 30.06 -13.23
CA GLY A 288 22.84 29.16 -12.07
C GLY A 288 21.58 28.32 -11.97
N ALA A 289 21.36 27.63 -10.85
CA ALA A 289 20.21 26.72 -10.70
C ALA A 289 18.86 27.46 -10.77
N ILE A 290 17.87 26.82 -11.40
CA ILE A 290 16.48 27.31 -11.44
C ILE A 290 15.73 26.73 -10.23
N HIS A 291 15.23 27.59 -9.35
CA HIS A 291 14.54 27.20 -8.12
C HIS A 291 13.01 27.25 -8.23
N GLY A 292 12.48 28.07 -9.13
CA GLY A 292 11.04 28.20 -9.38
C GLY A 292 10.69 28.10 -10.86
N LEU A 293 9.60 27.40 -11.15
CA LEU A 293 8.99 27.26 -12.48
C LEU A 293 7.48 27.28 -12.31
N VAL A 294 6.79 28.23 -12.95
CA VAL A 294 5.32 28.37 -12.92
C VAL A 294 4.79 28.59 -14.34
N MET A 295 3.64 28.00 -14.66
CA MET A 295 2.97 28.18 -15.95
C MET A 295 1.97 29.34 -15.88
N VAL A 296 1.86 30.13 -16.95
CA VAL A 296 0.93 31.27 -17.09
C VAL A 296 0.16 31.19 -18.41
N ASP A 297 -1.12 31.59 -18.39
CA ASP A 297 -2.02 31.44 -19.54
C ASP A 297 -2.46 32.79 -20.16
N SER A 298 -2.06 33.94 -19.60
CA SER A 298 -2.46 35.28 -20.09
C SER A 298 -1.43 36.02 -20.95
N TYR A 299 -0.16 35.60 -20.98
CA TYR A 299 0.96 36.38 -21.55
C TYR A 299 1.03 36.28 -23.09
N ASP A 300 0.18 37.05 -23.79
CA ASP A 300 -0.01 37.06 -25.26
C ASP A 300 -0.28 35.66 -25.90
N GLY A 301 -0.51 34.65 -25.05
CA GLY A 301 -0.40 33.22 -25.34
C GLY A 301 -0.05 32.46 -24.05
N ARG A 302 0.45 31.22 -24.16
CA ARG A 302 0.92 30.45 -22.99
C ARG A 302 2.41 30.70 -22.71
N GLY A 303 2.73 31.03 -21.47
CA GLY A 303 4.09 31.29 -21.01
C GLY A 303 4.54 30.40 -19.85
N VAL A 304 5.85 30.39 -19.62
CA VAL A 304 6.49 29.83 -18.41
C VAL A 304 7.33 30.90 -17.75
N VAL A 305 7.18 31.04 -16.43
CA VAL A 305 7.95 31.97 -15.59
C VAL A 305 8.99 31.17 -14.81
N THR A 306 10.24 31.63 -14.79
CA THR A 306 11.36 31.01 -14.05
C THR A 306 12.10 32.01 -13.17
N CYS A 307 12.67 31.52 -12.07
CA CYS A 307 13.62 32.23 -11.21
C CYS A 307 14.77 31.31 -10.77
N GLY A 308 15.96 31.87 -10.52
CA GLY A 308 17.17 31.12 -10.19
C GLY A 308 18.22 31.90 -9.40
N ASP A 309 19.40 31.29 -9.24
CA ASP A 309 20.54 31.83 -8.46
C ASP A 309 21.00 33.25 -8.88
N ASP A 310 20.76 33.63 -10.14
CA ASP A 310 21.09 34.97 -10.66
C ASP A 310 20.18 36.09 -10.15
N GLY A 311 19.13 35.76 -9.38
CA GLY A 311 18.18 36.70 -8.82
C GLY A 311 17.28 37.37 -9.86
N ALA A 312 17.22 36.83 -11.08
CA ALA A 312 16.32 37.27 -12.14
C ALA A 312 14.98 36.53 -12.08
N VAL A 313 13.93 37.19 -12.56
CA VAL A 313 12.66 36.56 -12.94
C VAL A 313 12.49 36.73 -14.44
N GLN A 314 12.28 35.63 -15.16
CA GLN A 314 12.10 35.62 -16.60
C GLN A 314 10.75 35.01 -16.97
N VAL A 315 10.07 35.56 -17.97
CA VAL A 315 8.97 34.89 -18.66
C VAL A 315 9.44 34.47 -20.06
N ARG A 316 9.05 33.27 -20.48
CA ARG A 316 9.22 32.77 -21.85
C ARG A 316 7.88 32.35 -22.41
N ASP A 317 7.49 32.96 -23.51
CA ASP A 317 6.39 32.54 -24.38
C ASP A 317 6.73 31.17 -25.00
N LEU A 318 5.83 30.20 -24.88
CA LEU A 318 6.03 28.84 -25.39
C LEU A 318 5.74 28.70 -26.90
N GLU A 319 4.95 29.60 -27.46
CA GLU A 319 4.50 29.59 -28.85
C GLU A 319 5.51 30.30 -29.77
N THR A 320 6.00 31.48 -29.38
CA THR A 320 7.03 32.21 -30.13
C THR A 320 8.46 31.90 -29.66
N GLY A 321 8.62 31.28 -28.48
CA GLY A 321 9.93 31.06 -27.85
C GLY A 321 10.58 32.32 -27.25
N SER A 322 9.93 33.48 -27.40
CA SER A 322 10.43 34.79 -26.95
C SER A 322 10.59 34.80 -25.43
N ALA A 323 11.77 35.21 -24.97
CA ALA A 323 12.05 35.38 -23.55
C ALA A 323 12.26 36.85 -23.19
N ARG A 324 11.82 37.19 -21.98
CA ARG A 324 11.91 38.51 -21.40
C ARG A 324 12.24 38.38 -19.92
N GLN A 325 13.34 39.00 -19.53
CA GLN A 325 13.61 39.28 -18.13
C GLN A 325 12.59 40.32 -17.64
N LEU A 326 11.78 39.95 -16.65
CA LEU A 326 10.78 40.83 -16.05
C LEU A 326 11.40 41.66 -14.93
N PHE A 327 12.19 41.03 -14.07
CA PHE A 327 12.73 41.64 -12.86
C PHE A 327 14.11 41.09 -12.51
N THR A 328 14.87 41.82 -11.70
CA THR A 328 16.18 41.44 -11.15
C THR A 328 16.36 42.02 -9.76
N GLY A 329 16.84 41.22 -8.82
CA GLY A 329 16.98 41.60 -7.41
C GLY A 329 16.15 40.73 -6.46
N VAL A 330 15.66 39.58 -6.92
CA VAL A 330 15.18 38.50 -6.05
C VAL A 330 16.39 37.86 -5.36
N PRO A 331 16.31 37.46 -4.08
CA PRO A 331 17.34 36.64 -3.46
C PRO A 331 17.42 35.24 -4.10
N PRO A 332 18.60 34.57 -4.10
CA PRO A 332 18.87 33.36 -4.88
C PRO A 332 18.11 32.09 -4.42
N GLN A 333 17.18 32.18 -3.45
CA GLN A 333 16.41 31.05 -2.92
C GLN A 333 14.94 31.45 -2.70
N GLY A 334 14.30 32.01 -3.74
CA GLY A 334 12.92 32.48 -3.69
C GLY A 334 11.89 31.43 -4.12
N HIS A 335 10.85 31.22 -3.30
CA HIS A 335 9.61 30.55 -3.72
C HIS A 335 8.82 31.46 -4.66
N MET A 336 8.18 30.89 -5.69
CA MET A 336 7.42 31.65 -6.68
C MET A 336 6.03 31.05 -6.92
N VAL A 337 5.00 31.91 -6.99
CA VAL A 337 3.63 31.57 -7.39
C VAL A 337 3.04 32.67 -8.28
N VAL A 338 1.90 32.41 -8.92
CA VAL A 338 1.15 33.40 -9.73
C VAL A 338 -0.27 33.53 -9.19
N GLY A 339 -0.82 34.75 -9.21
CA GLY A 339 -2.24 35.04 -8.96
C GLY A 339 -2.79 36.03 -10.00
N GLY A 340 -4.05 35.87 -10.40
CA GLY A 340 -4.69 36.73 -11.42
C GLY A 340 -5.51 37.87 -10.82
N SER A 341 -5.39 39.10 -11.33
CA SER A 341 -6.12 40.25 -10.79
C SER A 341 -7.64 40.16 -11.00
N GLY A 342 -8.40 40.50 -9.95
CA GLY A 342 -9.84 40.26 -9.89
C GLY A 342 -10.68 41.15 -10.79
N THR A 343 -10.14 42.30 -11.18
CA THR A 343 -10.85 43.33 -11.97
C THR A 343 -9.95 44.00 -13.01
N GLY A 344 -9.17 43.24 -13.78
CA GLY A 344 -8.32 43.77 -14.85
C GLY A 344 -8.08 42.78 -15.99
N GLY A 345 -7.57 41.60 -15.65
CA GLY A 345 -7.00 40.65 -16.60
C GLY A 345 -5.48 40.55 -16.50
N ASP A 346 -4.84 41.55 -15.87
CA ASP A 346 -3.42 41.52 -15.53
C ASP A 346 -3.14 40.36 -14.55
N GLU A 347 -2.21 39.47 -14.88
CA GLU A 347 -1.67 38.49 -13.94
C GLU A 347 -0.50 39.10 -13.12
N VAL A 348 -0.31 38.62 -11.88
CA VAL A 348 0.81 39.01 -11.02
C VAL A 348 1.61 37.80 -10.56
N ILE A 349 2.94 37.91 -10.66
CA ILE A 349 3.89 36.94 -10.11
C ILE A 349 4.22 37.38 -8.69
N ILE A 350 4.09 36.47 -7.73
CA ILE A 350 4.55 36.66 -6.35
C ILE A 350 5.81 35.86 -6.15
N VAL A 351 6.88 36.53 -5.72
CA VAL A 351 8.15 35.89 -5.36
C VAL A 351 8.49 36.21 -3.91
N VAL A 352 8.83 35.18 -3.14
CA VAL A 352 9.04 35.26 -1.68
C VAL A 352 10.37 34.60 -1.30
N GLY A 353 11.27 35.36 -0.68
CA GLY A 353 12.58 34.89 -0.24
C GLY A 353 13.24 35.89 0.71
N GLU A 354 14.18 35.43 1.56
CA GLU A 354 14.87 36.24 2.59
C GLU A 354 13.94 37.14 3.43
N GLY A 355 12.75 36.66 3.77
CA GLY A 355 11.76 37.41 4.55
C GLY A 355 11.13 38.60 3.80
N ARG A 356 11.11 38.60 2.48
CA ARG A 356 10.46 39.62 1.64
C ARG A 356 9.43 39.02 0.71
N ILE A 357 8.40 39.79 0.40
CA ILE A 357 7.44 39.52 -0.67
C ILE A 357 7.59 40.59 -1.77
N HIS A 358 7.77 40.13 -3.00
CA HIS A 358 7.76 40.94 -4.21
C HIS A 358 6.50 40.60 -5.01
N CYS A 359 5.71 41.61 -5.36
CA CYS A 359 4.58 41.47 -6.28
C CYS A 359 4.93 42.15 -7.59
N LEU A 360 5.07 41.34 -8.64
CA LEU A 360 5.47 41.76 -9.98
C LEU A 360 4.28 41.65 -10.93
N ASP A 361 4.07 42.68 -11.72
CA ASP A 361 3.14 42.71 -12.84
C ASP A 361 3.66 41.85 -14.01
N LEU A 362 2.90 40.85 -14.48
CA LEU A 362 3.38 39.91 -15.51
C LEU A 362 3.68 40.61 -16.84
N ASP A 363 2.76 41.49 -17.27
CA ASP A 363 2.78 42.08 -18.62
C ASP A 363 3.78 43.25 -18.73
N THR A 364 4.00 44.01 -17.66
CA THR A 364 4.97 45.12 -17.63
C THR A 364 6.30 44.75 -16.97
N GLY A 365 6.36 43.72 -16.13
CA GLY A 365 7.51 43.39 -15.29
C GLY A 365 7.74 44.38 -14.14
N THR A 366 6.81 45.33 -13.92
CA THR A 366 6.97 46.34 -12.88
C THR A 366 6.60 45.80 -11.50
N GLU A 367 7.38 46.18 -10.50
CA GLU A 367 7.09 45.85 -9.10
C GLU A 367 5.91 46.68 -8.61
N ARG A 368 4.75 46.04 -8.41
CA ARG A 368 3.53 46.66 -7.88
C ARG A 368 3.70 47.03 -6.41
N PHE A 369 4.33 46.15 -5.63
CA PHE A 369 4.80 46.43 -4.28
C PHE A 369 5.94 45.48 -3.87
N GLN A 370 6.80 45.95 -2.98
CA GLN A 370 7.73 45.15 -2.17
C GLN A 370 7.39 45.39 -0.71
N GLU A 371 7.25 44.33 0.08
CA GLU A 371 7.08 44.44 1.54
C GLU A 371 7.97 43.47 2.30
N THR A 372 8.30 43.82 3.54
CA THR A 372 9.07 42.95 4.45
C THR A 372 8.11 42.09 5.27
N LEU A 373 8.26 40.79 5.18
CA LEU A 373 7.47 39.83 5.97
C LEU A 373 7.94 39.89 7.43
N GLY A 374 7.08 40.38 8.31
CA GLY A 374 7.36 40.51 9.75
C GLY A 374 7.29 39.19 10.53
N GLY A 375 7.78 38.09 9.97
CA GLY A 375 7.74 36.74 10.54
C GLY A 375 9.08 36.00 10.47
N GLY A 376 9.05 34.72 10.85
CA GLY A 376 10.20 33.81 10.76
C GLY A 376 10.42 33.27 9.36
N GLU A 377 10.99 32.06 9.27
CA GLU A 377 11.26 31.41 7.98
C GLU A 377 9.95 31.09 7.23
N VAL A 378 9.89 31.44 5.94
CA VAL A 378 8.75 31.14 5.06
C VAL A 378 8.90 29.70 4.55
N LEU A 379 7.84 28.91 4.65
CA LEU A 379 7.88 27.48 4.31
C LEU A 379 7.04 27.12 3.08
N ALA A 380 5.88 27.75 2.90
CA ALA A 380 5.05 27.57 1.72
C ALA A 380 4.23 28.83 1.38
N VAL A 381 3.96 28.98 0.08
CA VAL A 381 3.22 30.09 -0.54
C VAL A 381 2.20 29.51 -1.51
N ALA A 382 0.97 30.03 -1.54
CA ALA A 382 -0.05 29.65 -2.53
C ALA A 382 -1.03 30.78 -2.81
N ALA A 383 -1.47 30.90 -4.08
CA ALA A 383 -2.50 31.85 -4.48
C ALA A 383 -3.91 31.41 -4.04
N ALA A 384 -4.80 32.37 -3.78
CA ALA A 384 -6.19 32.20 -3.35
C ALA A 384 -7.05 33.42 -3.74
N GLN A 385 -8.36 33.38 -3.52
CA GLN A 385 -9.25 34.53 -3.75
C GLN A 385 -9.93 35.02 -2.46
N ILE A 386 -9.95 36.33 -2.21
CA ILE A 386 -10.78 37.01 -1.20
C ILE A 386 -12.00 37.61 -1.92
N GLY A 387 -13.09 36.85 -1.98
CA GLY A 387 -14.26 37.24 -2.77
C GLY A 387 -13.91 37.25 -4.25
N GLU A 388 -13.89 38.43 -4.86
CA GLU A 388 -13.47 38.62 -6.26
C GLU A 388 -11.98 39.01 -6.38
N SER A 389 -11.30 39.45 -5.31
CA SER A 389 -9.92 39.96 -5.35
C SER A 389 -8.86 38.88 -5.13
N PRO A 390 -7.69 38.96 -5.80
CA PRO A 390 -6.56 38.06 -5.62
C PRO A 390 -5.96 38.15 -4.22
N ALA A 391 -5.53 37.00 -3.72
CA ALA A 391 -4.77 36.87 -2.49
C ALA A 391 -3.61 35.89 -2.64
N VAL A 392 -2.63 36.01 -1.75
CA VAL A 392 -1.61 34.99 -1.53
C VAL A 392 -1.54 34.65 -0.04
N VAL A 393 -1.46 33.35 0.26
CA VAL A 393 -1.30 32.84 1.61
C VAL A 393 0.16 32.44 1.79
N VAL A 394 0.80 32.94 2.85
CA VAL A 394 2.22 32.72 3.20
C VAL A 394 2.29 32.09 4.58
N THR A 395 2.96 30.94 4.72
CA THR A 395 3.09 30.18 5.96
C THR A 395 4.49 30.30 6.59
N TYR A 396 4.55 30.24 7.92
CA TYR A 396 5.77 30.42 8.70
C TYR A 396 6.07 29.24 9.64
N ASP A 397 7.35 29.06 9.93
CA ASP A 397 7.95 28.15 10.91
C ASP A 397 7.34 28.20 12.32
N GLU A 398 6.97 29.38 12.81
CA GLU A 398 6.35 29.57 14.13
C GLU A 398 4.89 29.09 14.23
N GLY A 399 4.30 28.57 13.15
CA GLY A 399 2.96 27.98 13.16
C GLY A 399 1.81 28.98 13.05
N TRP A 400 2.03 30.03 12.26
CA TRP A 400 1.03 30.99 11.80
C TRP A 400 1.19 31.25 10.29
N ALA A 401 0.23 31.97 9.70
CA ALA A 401 0.26 32.35 8.30
C ALA A 401 -0.38 33.73 8.08
N GLN A 402 -0.01 34.41 6.99
CA GLN A 402 -0.65 35.65 6.54
C GLN A 402 -1.42 35.41 5.25
N VAL A 403 -2.53 36.12 5.11
CA VAL A 403 -3.23 36.28 3.84
C VAL A 403 -3.00 37.72 3.38
N TRP A 404 -2.34 37.88 2.25
CA TRP A 404 -2.07 39.17 1.61
C TRP A 404 -3.07 39.41 0.49
N ASP A 405 -3.67 40.60 0.47
CA ASP A 405 -4.47 41.12 -0.63
C ASP A 405 -3.54 41.74 -1.68
N LEU A 406 -3.62 41.25 -2.92
CA LEU A 406 -2.66 41.61 -3.98
C LEU A 406 -3.04 42.87 -4.75
N ASP A 407 -4.29 43.34 -4.65
CA ASP A 407 -4.75 44.62 -5.23
C ASP A 407 -4.26 45.81 -4.39
N THR A 408 -4.13 45.64 -3.07
CA THR A 408 -3.75 46.70 -2.12
C THR A 408 -2.34 46.55 -1.55
N GLY A 409 -1.70 45.39 -1.72
CA GLY A 409 -0.36 45.08 -1.20
C GLY A 409 -0.29 45.02 0.32
N ARG A 410 -1.32 44.49 0.98
CA ARG A 410 -1.45 44.50 2.45
C ARG A 410 -1.89 43.17 3.00
N VAL A 411 -1.47 42.89 4.25
CA VAL A 411 -2.03 41.77 5.04
C VAL A 411 -3.51 42.03 5.29
N HIS A 412 -4.38 41.22 4.68
CA HIS A 412 -5.82 41.20 4.93
C HIS A 412 -6.13 40.54 6.28
N THR A 413 -5.51 39.40 6.57
CA THR A 413 -5.67 38.72 7.86
C THR A 413 -4.49 37.84 8.25
N THR A 414 -4.43 37.48 9.53
CA THR A 414 -3.41 36.56 10.09
C THR A 414 -4.08 35.31 10.65
N LEU A 415 -3.70 34.16 10.12
CA LEU A 415 -4.17 32.84 10.50
C LEU A 415 -3.31 32.35 11.68
N THR A 416 -3.89 32.31 12.88
CA THR A 416 -3.18 32.00 14.13
C THR A 416 -3.67 30.68 14.72
N GLY A 417 -2.74 29.80 15.06
CA GLY A 417 -3.03 28.42 15.49
C GLY A 417 -2.28 27.98 16.74
N PRO A 418 -2.41 26.69 17.12
CA PRO A 418 -1.52 26.06 18.09
C PRO A 418 -0.09 26.01 17.54
N PRO A 419 0.95 26.29 18.36
CA PRO A 419 2.33 26.40 17.91
C PRO A 419 2.85 25.07 17.34
N SER A 420 2.97 25.03 16.02
CA SER A 420 3.55 23.96 15.20
C SER A 420 3.74 24.55 13.82
N SER A 421 4.96 24.46 13.29
CA SER A 421 5.30 24.86 11.91
C SER A 421 4.26 24.37 10.90
N MET A 422 3.90 25.25 9.97
CA MET A 422 3.00 24.97 8.83
C MET A 422 3.83 24.77 7.57
N VAL A 423 4.32 23.55 7.37
CA VAL A 423 5.31 23.22 6.33
C VAL A 423 4.72 23.23 4.93
N VAL A 424 3.46 22.81 4.76
CA VAL A 424 2.80 22.71 3.44
C VAL A 424 1.44 23.37 3.43
N LEU A 425 1.07 23.88 2.25
CA LEU A 425 -0.11 24.69 2.00
C LEU A 425 -0.77 24.26 0.69
N ALA A 426 -2.09 24.09 0.72
CA ALA A 426 -2.94 23.97 -0.46
C ALA A 426 -4.15 24.90 -0.29
N VAL A 427 -4.81 25.26 -1.40
CA VAL A 427 -6.05 26.05 -1.37
C VAL A 427 -7.14 25.22 -2.03
N ALA A 428 -8.25 25.06 -1.32
CA ALA A 428 -9.48 24.50 -1.86
C ALA A 428 -10.38 25.67 -2.26
N ASP A 429 -10.44 25.96 -3.55
CA ASP A 429 -11.42 26.89 -4.12
C ASP A 429 -12.58 26.15 -4.79
N ASN A 430 -13.74 26.79 -4.82
CA ASN A 430 -14.97 26.31 -5.45
C ASN A 430 -15.62 27.35 -6.38
N GLY A 431 -14.90 28.42 -6.73
CA GLY A 431 -15.39 29.53 -7.55
C GLY A 431 -16.42 30.44 -6.85
N LEU A 432 -16.52 30.37 -5.52
CA LEU A 432 -17.36 31.23 -4.69
C LEU A 432 -16.67 31.59 -3.35
N GLU A 433 -15.95 30.64 -2.75
CA GLU A 433 -15.33 30.77 -1.44
C GLU A 433 -14.07 29.88 -1.34
N SER A 434 -12.89 30.52 -1.32
CA SER A 434 -11.59 29.84 -1.12
C SER A 434 -11.31 29.51 0.36
N VAL A 435 -10.67 28.36 0.59
CA VAL A 435 -10.24 27.87 1.92
C VAL A 435 -8.79 27.43 1.86
N ALA A 436 -7.92 28.04 2.67
CA ALA A 436 -6.55 27.56 2.83
C ALA A 436 -6.50 26.32 3.72
N VAL A 437 -5.61 25.40 3.39
CA VAL A 437 -5.44 24.12 4.06
C VAL A 437 -3.95 23.92 4.32
N THR A 438 -3.55 23.86 5.59
CA THR A 438 -2.13 23.73 5.97
C THR A 438 -1.84 22.44 6.68
N GLY A 439 -0.71 21.83 6.35
CA GLY A 439 -0.15 20.64 6.99
C GLY A 439 0.95 21.04 7.96
N GLY A 440 0.88 20.54 9.19
CA GLY A 440 1.88 20.83 10.23
C GLY A 440 2.95 19.75 10.39
N SER A 441 4.10 20.13 10.97
CA SER A 441 5.09 19.17 11.45
C SER A 441 4.54 18.28 12.59
N ASP A 442 3.49 18.73 13.29
CA ASP A 442 2.72 17.94 14.27
C ASP A 442 1.71 16.93 13.67
N GLY A 443 1.84 16.57 12.39
CA GLY A 443 0.97 15.63 11.67
C GLY A 443 -0.50 16.06 11.60
N THR A 444 -0.79 17.32 11.91
CA THR A 444 -2.15 17.84 11.96
C THR A 444 -2.42 18.73 10.75
N ILE A 445 -3.53 18.47 10.06
CA ILE A 445 -3.99 19.30 8.94
C ILE A 445 -5.05 20.28 9.46
N ARG A 446 -5.00 21.53 9.02
CA ARG A 446 -5.79 22.65 9.52
C ARG A 446 -6.49 23.35 8.35
N LEU A 447 -7.81 23.51 8.43
CA LEU A 447 -8.60 24.25 7.43
C LEU A 447 -8.83 25.67 7.93
N TRP A 448 -8.69 26.68 7.05
CA TRP A 448 -8.65 28.08 7.43
C TRP A 448 -9.61 28.96 6.64
N ASP A 449 -10.13 29.96 7.34
CA ASP A 449 -11.04 30.97 6.81
C ASP A 449 -10.20 32.18 6.37
N ILE A 450 -9.86 32.28 5.08
CA ILE A 450 -8.89 33.30 4.61
C ILE A 450 -9.48 34.71 4.54
N GLU A 451 -10.78 34.84 4.27
CA GLU A 451 -11.48 36.14 4.25
C GLU A 451 -11.84 36.61 5.67
N GLY A 452 -12.09 35.69 6.63
CA GLY A 452 -12.53 36.04 8.00
C GLY A 452 -11.49 35.89 9.12
N GLY A 453 -10.43 35.11 8.90
CA GLY A 453 -9.32 34.91 9.83
C GLY A 453 -9.65 34.21 11.16
N GLY A 454 -8.68 34.31 12.08
CA GLY A 454 -8.75 33.70 13.41
C GLY A 454 -8.47 32.19 13.41
N PRO A 455 -8.94 31.45 14.45
CA PRO A 455 -8.61 30.02 14.62
C PRO A 455 -9.21 29.13 13.52
N PRO A 456 -8.62 27.95 13.26
CA PRO A 456 -8.99 27.12 12.11
C PRO A 456 -10.45 26.67 12.16
N LEU A 457 -11.08 26.58 10.99
CA LEU A 457 -12.42 26.03 10.76
C LEU A 457 -12.55 24.61 11.28
N ARG A 458 -11.49 23.81 11.07
CA ARG A 458 -11.41 22.41 11.46
C ARG A 458 -9.95 22.00 11.63
N GLN A 459 -9.72 21.08 12.55
CA GLN A 459 -8.44 20.39 12.77
C GLN A 459 -8.65 18.90 12.45
N LEU A 460 -7.80 18.33 11.59
CA LEU A 460 -7.83 16.93 11.17
C LEU A 460 -6.59 16.22 11.70
N LYS A 461 -6.78 15.04 12.31
CA LYS A 461 -5.69 14.24 12.90
C LYS A 461 -5.87 12.77 12.54
N ALA A 462 -4.92 12.24 11.78
CA ALA A 462 -4.78 10.82 11.48
C ALA A 462 -3.32 10.46 11.17
N HIS A 463 -2.55 11.39 10.61
CA HIS A 463 -1.10 11.26 10.48
C HIS A 463 -0.39 11.36 11.84
N PHE A 464 0.75 10.69 11.94
CA PHE A 464 1.56 10.57 13.17
C PHE A 464 2.89 11.33 13.10
N ALA A 465 3.26 11.81 11.92
CA ALA A 465 4.44 12.62 11.66
C ALA A 465 4.10 13.78 10.69
N GLU A 466 5.07 14.64 10.42
CA GLU A 466 4.98 15.81 9.53
C GLU A 466 4.21 15.56 8.22
N ILE A 467 3.38 16.52 7.82
CA ILE A 467 2.65 16.48 6.54
C ILE A 467 3.59 16.95 5.42
N THR A 468 3.91 16.06 4.48
CA THR A 468 4.92 16.31 3.43
C THR A 468 4.33 16.82 2.11
N ALA A 469 3.04 16.56 1.85
CA ALA A 469 2.34 17.14 0.72
C ALA A 469 0.82 17.24 0.98
N LEU A 470 0.17 18.22 0.36
CA LEU A 470 -1.27 18.39 0.31
C LEU A 470 -1.70 18.66 -1.13
N THR A 471 -2.85 18.13 -1.54
CA THR A 471 -3.54 18.54 -2.76
C THR A 471 -5.05 18.44 -2.59
N CYS A 472 -5.79 19.37 -3.19
CA CYS A 472 -7.25 19.45 -3.12
C CYS A 472 -7.85 19.21 -4.50
N TYR A 473 -8.96 18.48 -4.57
CA TYR A 473 -9.66 18.21 -5.82
C TYR A 473 -11.18 18.13 -5.60
N ALA A 474 -11.96 18.64 -6.54
CA ALA A 474 -13.38 18.32 -6.62
C ALA A 474 -13.54 16.95 -7.29
N ALA A 475 -14.45 16.10 -6.80
CA ALA A 475 -14.80 14.91 -7.59
C ALA A 475 -15.52 15.35 -8.89
N PRO A 476 -15.18 14.80 -10.06
CA PRO A 476 -15.93 15.08 -11.28
C PRO A 476 -17.40 14.77 -11.06
N ALA A 477 -18.27 15.59 -11.67
CA ALA A 477 -19.70 15.65 -11.34
C ALA A 477 -20.49 14.40 -11.79
N ALA A 478 -20.29 13.29 -11.08
CA ALA A 478 -21.12 12.11 -11.12
C ALA A 478 -22.55 12.52 -10.76
N ARG A 479 -23.39 12.68 -11.81
CA ARG A 479 -24.81 13.10 -11.78
C ARG A 479 -25.44 12.88 -10.41
N THR A 480 -25.65 13.97 -9.67
CA THR A 480 -26.10 13.95 -8.27
C THR A 480 -27.58 13.60 -8.13
N VAL A 481 -27.93 12.38 -8.55
CA VAL A 481 -29.16 11.68 -8.17
C VAL A 481 -29.03 11.28 -6.69
N HIS A 482 -29.05 12.28 -5.81
CA HIS A 482 -29.22 12.05 -4.38
C HIS A 482 -30.64 11.54 -4.15
N ALA A 483 -30.77 10.23 -4.07
CA ALA A 483 -31.97 9.56 -3.58
C ALA A 483 -32.20 9.92 -2.11
N SER A 484 -32.86 11.05 -1.88
CA SER A 484 -33.32 11.45 -0.55
C SER A 484 -34.43 10.50 -0.11
N GLN A 485 -34.10 9.53 0.74
CA GLN A 485 -35.11 8.72 1.41
C GLN A 485 -35.95 9.59 2.35
N HIS A 486 -37.12 9.98 1.89
CA HIS A 486 -38.22 10.43 2.74
C HIS A 486 -39.53 9.88 2.21
N GLU A 487 -40.25 9.16 3.06
CA GLU A 487 -41.60 8.68 2.79
C GLU A 487 -42.60 9.84 2.86
N ALA A 488 -43.24 10.22 1.75
CA ALA A 488 -44.62 10.74 1.71
C ALA A 488 -45.08 11.10 0.28
N GLY A 489 -46.27 10.61 -0.11
CA GLY A 489 -47.26 11.38 -0.85
C GLY A 489 -47.04 11.72 -2.34
N THR A 490 -47.57 10.84 -3.21
CA THR A 490 -48.50 11.17 -4.33
C THR A 490 -48.20 12.31 -5.33
N ASP A 491 -48.13 11.87 -6.59
CA ASP A 491 -48.80 12.44 -7.79
C ASP A 491 -48.18 13.56 -8.66
N SER A 492 -48.44 13.39 -9.96
CA SER A 492 -48.37 14.32 -11.10
C SER A 492 -47.03 14.51 -11.84
N GLU A 493 -47.17 14.92 -13.11
CA GLU A 493 -46.22 14.71 -14.21
C GLU A 493 -45.41 15.96 -14.59
N ASP A 494 -44.47 15.74 -15.52
CA ASP A 494 -43.95 16.70 -16.51
C ASP A 494 -43.06 17.87 -16.02
N LEU A 495 -41.75 17.80 -16.30
CA LEU A 495 -40.87 18.95 -16.51
C LEU A 495 -39.53 18.56 -17.19
N ALA A 496 -39.00 19.48 -17.99
CA ALA A 496 -37.85 19.30 -18.87
C ALA A 496 -36.48 19.14 -18.14
N PRO A 497 -35.43 18.60 -18.79
CA PRO A 497 -34.09 18.52 -18.20
C PRO A 497 -33.55 19.91 -17.80
N PRO A 498 -32.93 20.05 -16.61
CA PRO A 498 -32.48 21.35 -16.10
C PRO A 498 -31.26 21.88 -16.84
N THR A 499 -31.28 23.18 -17.15
CA THR A 499 -30.12 23.93 -17.66
C THR A 499 -29.12 24.26 -16.55
N PRO A 500 -27.82 24.45 -16.87
CA PRO A 500 -26.75 24.62 -15.88
C PRO A 500 -26.67 26.05 -15.29
N SER A 501 -27.79 26.56 -14.75
CA SER A 501 -27.88 27.91 -14.16
C SER A 501 -28.76 27.96 -12.91
N SER A 502 -28.88 26.85 -12.19
CA SER A 502 -29.53 26.75 -10.88
C SER A 502 -28.59 27.10 -9.72
N ARG A 503 -28.49 28.39 -9.38
CA ARG A 503 -27.92 28.85 -8.09
C ARG A 503 -28.62 28.10 -6.94
N HIS A 504 -27.89 27.22 -6.24
CA HIS A 504 -28.44 26.43 -5.13
C HIS A 504 -28.80 27.32 -3.92
N ARG A 505 -30.02 27.87 -3.94
CA ARG A 505 -30.64 28.53 -2.78
C ARG A 505 -30.91 27.52 -1.67
N ILE A 506 -29.90 27.27 -0.83
CA ILE A 506 -30.09 26.61 0.47
C ILE A 506 -31.16 27.40 1.23
N ARG A 507 -32.28 26.75 1.57
CA ARG A 507 -33.39 27.40 2.29
C ARG A 507 -32.90 27.88 3.65
N ALA A 508 -33.03 29.18 3.91
CA ALA A 508 -32.56 29.80 5.13
C ALA A 508 -33.40 29.41 6.35
N THR A 509 -32.96 28.39 7.09
CA THR A 509 -33.23 28.28 8.53
C THR A 509 -32.18 29.10 9.29
N GLY A 510 -32.62 29.91 10.25
CA GLY A 510 -31.80 30.98 10.80
C GLY A 510 -30.59 30.54 11.65
N GLY A 511 -29.60 31.42 11.75
CA GLY A 511 -28.55 31.34 12.78
C GLY A 511 -27.23 30.65 12.43
N ARG A 512 -26.95 30.33 11.15
CA ARG A 512 -25.63 29.80 10.75
C ARG A 512 -24.58 30.92 10.60
N THR A 513 -23.46 30.74 11.29
CA THR A 513 -22.27 31.60 11.21
C THR A 513 -21.51 31.38 9.90
N ARG A 514 -20.67 32.34 9.47
CA ARG A 514 -19.92 32.26 8.20
C ARG A 514 -19.09 30.97 8.08
N ARG A 515 -18.43 30.53 9.17
CA ARG A 515 -17.76 29.22 9.27
C ARG A 515 -18.63 28.04 8.83
N ALA A 516 -19.92 28.03 9.20
CA ALA A 516 -20.84 26.92 8.88
C ALA A 516 -21.41 26.99 7.44
N ARG A 517 -21.27 28.14 6.77
CA ARG A 517 -21.52 28.28 5.32
C ARG A 517 -20.29 27.81 4.53
N LEU A 518 -19.10 28.26 4.94
CA LEU A 518 -17.82 27.91 4.32
C LEU A 518 -17.50 26.40 4.37
N ILE A 519 -17.83 25.74 5.48
CA ILE A 519 -17.72 24.28 5.58
C ILE A 519 -18.74 23.55 4.68
N ALA A 520 -19.85 24.20 4.30
CA ALA A 520 -20.87 23.62 3.43
C ALA A 520 -20.62 23.86 1.93
N SER A 521 -19.93 24.94 1.54
CA SER A 521 -19.51 25.18 0.15
C SER A 521 -18.43 24.18 -0.31
N LEU A 522 -17.62 23.66 0.62
CA LEU A 522 -16.69 22.54 0.41
C LEU A 522 -17.35 21.17 0.17
N THR A 523 -18.68 21.06 0.07
CA THR A 523 -19.33 19.76 -0.18
C THR A 523 -18.94 19.23 -1.57
N GLY A 524 -18.52 17.96 -1.66
CA GLY A 524 -18.02 17.36 -2.90
C GLY A 524 -16.55 17.68 -3.23
N HIS A 525 -15.89 18.47 -2.38
CA HIS A 525 -14.46 18.74 -2.45
C HIS A 525 -13.71 17.82 -1.48
N PHE A 526 -12.59 17.29 -1.96
CA PHE A 526 -11.78 16.29 -1.28
C PHE A 526 -10.33 16.75 -1.22
N MET A 527 -9.59 16.18 -0.28
CA MET A 527 -8.18 16.45 -0.07
C MET A 527 -7.41 15.14 0.04
N LEU A 528 -6.23 15.10 -0.56
CA LEU A 528 -5.21 14.10 -0.28
C LEU A 528 -4.09 14.74 0.55
N SER A 529 -3.61 13.99 1.52
CA SER A 529 -2.45 14.36 2.33
C SER A 529 -1.43 13.23 2.38
N ALA A 530 -0.16 13.55 2.22
CA ALA A 530 0.97 12.66 2.50
C ALA A 530 1.66 13.07 3.80
N SER A 531 2.35 12.11 4.42
CA SER A 531 3.14 12.37 5.62
C SER A 531 4.46 11.60 5.61
N ALA A 532 5.40 12.13 6.39
CA ALA A 532 6.60 11.43 6.83
C ALA A 532 6.30 10.07 7.50
N ASP A 533 5.06 9.79 7.90
CA ASP A 533 4.62 8.46 8.36
C ASP A 533 4.43 7.40 7.25
N HIS A 534 4.70 7.73 5.98
CA HIS A 534 4.60 6.83 4.84
C HIS A 534 3.15 6.42 4.46
N THR A 535 2.13 7.04 5.06
CA THR A 535 0.75 6.97 4.56
C THR A 535 0.40 8.13 3.64
N MET A 536 -0.69 7.94 2.88
CA MET A 536 -1.53 9.06 2.46
C MET A 536 -2.98 8.84 2.90
N HIS A 537 -3.75 9.90 3.07
CA HIS A 537 -5.17 9.84 3.42
C HIS A 537 -6.04 10.65 2.45
N GLU A 538 -7.20 10.09 2.07
CA GLU A 538 -8.29 10.84 1.41
C GLU A 538 -9.23 11.40 2.47
N TRP A 539 -9.60 12.67 2.36
CA TRP A 539 -10.50 13.35 3.28
C TRP A 539 -11.65 14.03 2.54
N ASP A 540 -12.85 13.97 3.12
CA ASP A 540 -13.99 14.82 2.75
C ASP A 540 -13.89 16.16 3.51
N LEU A 541 -13.69 17.27 2.79
CA LEU A 541 -13.35 18.56 3.40
C LEU A 541 -14.51 19.16 4.23
N ALA A 542 -15.76 18.95 3.81
CA ALA A 542 -16.94 19.44 4.50
C ALA A 542 -17.18 18.71 5.84
N SER A 543 -17.19 17.38 5.82
CA SER A 543 -17.38 16.56 7.04
C SER A 543 -16.13 16.47 7.91
N GLY A 544 -14.95 16.62 7.32
CA GLY A 544 -13.66 16.33 7.94
C GLY A 544 -13.42 14.85 8.22
N SER A 545 -14.13 13.94 7.53
CA SER A 545 -13.97 12.51 7.73
C SER A 545 -12.90 11.92 6.81
N PRO A 546 -12.00 11.06 7.31
CA PRO A 546 -11.12 10.29 6.45
C PRO A 546 -11.96 9.25 5.69
N ARG A 547 -11.81 9.24 4.37
CA ARG A 547 -12.51 8.35 3.44
C ARG A 547 -11.70 7.09 3.14
N GLN A 548 -10.40 7.24 2.91
CA GLN A 548 -9.47 6.17 2.52
C GLN A 548 -8.07 6.39 3.10
N THR A 549 -7.31 5.31 3.18
CA THR A 549 -5.88 5.30 3.49
C THR A 549 -5.14 4.61 2.35
N PHE A 550 -4.10 5.25 1.85
CA PHE A 550 -3.19 4.68 0.86
C PHE A 550 -1.89 4.31 1.56
N THR A 551 -1.50 3.06 1.40
CA THR A 551 -0.30 2.44 1.95
C THR A 551 0.27 1.54 0.88
N ALA A 552 1.52 1.83 0.49
CA ALA A 552 2.39 0.99 -0.33
C ALA A 552 3.82 1.58 -0.41
N HIS A 553 3.96 2.92 -0.37
CA HIS A 553 5.27 3.56 -0.24
C HIS A 553 6.00 3.06 1.01
N THR A 554 7.29 2.78 0.88
CA THR A 554 8.13 2.27 2.00
C THR A 554 8.84 3.39 2.77
N VAL A 555 8.86 4.60 2.21
CA VAL A 555 9.43 5.84 2.80
C VAL A 555 8.44 6.98 2.58
N ALA A 556 8.71 8.17 3.14
CA ALA A 556 7.85 9.35 3.02
C ALA A 556 7.50 9.72 1.55
N PRO A 557 6.22 9.98 1.21
CA PRO A 557 5.86 10.55 -0.07
C PRO A 557 6.27 12.04 -0.12
N ARG A 558 6.75 12.52 -1.27
CA ARG A 558 7.30 13.88 -1.43
C ARG A 558 6.30 14.86 -2.04
N THR A 559 5.55 14.44 -3.05
CA THR A 559 4.52 15.24 -3.73
C THR A 559 3.29 14.38 -4.04
N ILE A 560 2.14 15.03 -4.24
CA ILE A 560 0.93 14.39 -4.78
C ILE A 560 0.31 15.34 -5.82
N GLN A 561 -0.05 14.81 -6.98
CA GLN A 561 -0.98 15.46 -7.92
C GLN A 561 -2.22 14.57 -8.14
N VAL A 562 -3.32 15.20 -8.56
CA VAL A 562 -4.55 14.51 -8.97
C VAL A 562 -4.82 14.85 -10.43
N THR A 563 -5.11 13.83 -11.22
CA THR A 563 -5.51 13.91 -12.62
C THR A 563 -6.67 12.95 -12.86
N GLU A 564 -7.14 12.82 -14.10
CA GLU A 564 -8.09 11.77 -14.47
C GLU A 564 -7.48 10.74 -15.42
N VAL A 565 -7.96 9.50 -15.34
CA VAL A 565 -7.60 8.42 -16.27
C VAL A 565 -8.91 7.79 -16.75
N ALA A 566 -9.28 8.07 -18.01
CA ALA A 566 -10.57 7.73 -18.61
C ALA A 566 -11.80 8.27 -17.82
N GLY A 567 -11.78 9.57 -17.46
CA GLY A 567 -12.90 10.25 -16.81
C GLY A 567 -13.10 9.88 -15.33
N ARG A 568 -12.00 9.52 -14.65
CA ARG A 568 -11.99 9.01 -13.27
C ARG A 568 -10.79 9.56 -12.50
N PRO A 569 -10.97 10.16 -11.31
CA PRO A 569 -9.89 10.76 -10.54
C PRO A 569 -8.87 9.71 -10.06
N VAL A 570 -7.60 10.03 -10.32
CA VAL A 570 -6.42 9.22 -9.99
C VAL A 570 -5.38 10.13 -9.33
N ALA A 571 -4.82 9.69 -8.22
CA ALA A 571 -3.66 10.35 -7.63
C ALA A 571 -2.36 9.78 -8.20
N VAL A 572 -1.36 10.64 -8.38
CA VAL A 572 0.03 10.23 -8.58
C VAL A 572 0.86 10.85 -7.47
N SER A 573 1.55 10.03 -6.68
CA SER A 573 2.43 10.47 -5.59
C SER A 573 3.88 10.09 -5.86
N SER A 574 4.84 10.95 -5.55
CA SER A 574 6.26 10.59 -5.49
C SER A 574 6.66 10.10 -4.10
N GLY A 575 7.73 9.33 -4.00
CA GLY A 575 8.32 8.92 -2.73
C GLY A 575 9.84 8.84 -2.75
N GLN A 576 10.42 8.96 -1.55
CA GLN A 576 11.85 8.72 -1.33
C GLN A 576 12.25 7.24 -1.48
N ASP A 577 11.29 6.36 -1.75
CA ASP A 577 11.50 4.94 -2.06
C ASP A 577 11.84 4.66 -3.53
N GLY A 578 12.24 5.69 -4.29
CA GLY A 578 12.57 5.57 -5.71
C GLY A 578 11.35 5.30 -6.61
N THR A 579 10.12 5.55 -6.12
CA THR A 579 8.90 5.35 -6.92
C THR A 579 8.04 6.59 -6.98
N ALA A 580 7.40 6.83 -8.12
CA ALA A 580 6.06 7.41 -8.10
C ALA A 580 5.00 6.29 -8.16
N ARG A 581 3.82 6.51 -7.58
CA ARG A 581 2.75 5.50 -7.47
C ARG A 581 1.41 6.07 -7.90
N VAL A 582 0.62 5.24 -8.60
CA VAL A 582 -0.64 5.62 -9.26
C VAL A 582 -1.81 4.97 -8.52
N TRP A 583 -2.77 5.77 -8.07
CA TRP A 583 -3.84 5.33 -7.15
C TRP A 583 -5.24 5.67 -7.65
N ALA A 584 -6.15 4.70 -7.64
CA ALA A 584 -7.57 4.94 -7.91
C ALA A 584 -8.27 5.62 -6.72
N LEU A 585 -9.02 6.71 -6.96
CA LEU A 585 -9.78 7.40 -5.91
C LEU A 585 -11.27 6.98 -5.86
N ASP A 586 -11.77 6.32 -6.91
CA ASP A 586 -13.16 5.88 -7.04
C ASP A 586 -13.57 4.74 -6.09
N ASP A 587 -12.66 3.79 -5.87
CA ASP A 587 -13.04 2.39 -5.65
C ASP A 587 -13.31 2.07 -4.16
N ARG A 588 -14.35 2.70 -3.61
CA ARG A 588 -14.85 2.60 -2.22
C ARG A 588 -15.15 1.19 -1.70
N ARG A 589 -14.87 0.13 -2.47
CA ARG A 589 -15.02 -1.28 -2.11
C ARG A 589 -13.87 -1.80 -1.25
N ALA A 590 -12.69 -1.19 -1.35
CA ALA A 590 -11.50 -1.60 -0.60
C ALA A 590 -11.50 -1.05 0.84
N ARG A 591 -12.11 -1.78 1.77
CA ARG A 591 -11.82 -1.64 3.21
C ARG A 591 -10.81 -2.71 3.61
N THR A 592 -9.60 -2.31 3.99
CA THR A 592 -8.54 -3.23 4.45
C THR A 592 -9.05 -4.05 5.63
N ALA A 593 -9.04 -5.38 5.49
CA ALA A 593 -9.73 -6.28 6.40
C ALA A 593 -8.87 -6.68 7.62
N GLY A 594 -8.99 -5.89 8.70
CA GLY A 594 -8.79 -6.41 10.06
C GLY A 594 -7.37 -6.83 10.47
N GLY A 595 -6.32 -6.18 9.96
CA GLY A 595 -4.95 -6.33 10.50
C GLY A 595 -4.63 -5.31 11.60
N VAL A 596 -3.64 -5.60 12.45
CA VAL A 596 -3.03 -4.58 13.31
C VAL A 596 -2.26 -3.59 12.43
N THR A 597 -2.67 -2.33 12.41
CA THR A 597 -1.97 -1.26 11.68
C THR A 597 -0.88 -0.62 12.54
N HIS A 598 0.37 -0.70 12.12
CA HIS A 598 1.43 0.23 12.56
C HIS A 598 1.52 1.40 11.55
N PRO A 599 1.49 2.67 11.99
CA PRO A 599 1.68 3.80 11.09
C PRO A 599 3.17 4.10 10.86
N LEU A 600 4.05 3.75 11.80
CA LEU A 600 5.50 3.94 11.71
C LEU A 600 6.22 2.58 11.88
N ALA A 601 7.54 2.56 11.66
CA ALA A 601 8.30 1.32 11.71
C ALA A 601 8.19 0.60 13.09
N VAL A 602 8.27 -0.74 13.07
CA VAL A 602 8.27 -1.57 14.29
C VAL A 602 9.67 -1.50 14.93
N SER A 603 9.85 -0.52 15.82
CA SER A 603 11.13 -0.21 16.48
C SER A 603 11.47 -1.14 17.67
N SER A 604 10.49 -1.87 18.22
CA SER A 604 10.73 -2.84 19.30
C SER A 604 9.77 -4.03 19.22
N LEU A 605 10.25 -5.23 19.55
CA LEU A 605 9.45 -6.47 19.50
C LEU A 605 9.85 -7.40 20.64
N GLY A 606 8.85 -7.88 21.38
CA GLY A 606 8.99 -8.99 22.33
C GLY A 606 8.04 -10.12 21.95
N ALA A 607 8.55 -11.35 21.84
CA ALA A 607 7.75 -12.56 21.66
C ALA A 607 7.91 -13.49 22.86
N ALA A 608 6.85 -14.21 23.25
CA ALA A 608 6.92 -15.22 24.31
C ALA A 608 5.82 -16.28 24.15
N ARG A 609 6.13 -17.54 24.48
CA ARG A 609 5.13 -18.60 24.57
C ARG A 609 4.37 -18.54 25.90
N VAL A 610 3.06 -18.39 25.82
CA VAL A 610 2.14 -18.33 26.96
C VAL A 610 0.98 -19.30 26.72
N ASP A 611 0.78 -20.20 27.69
CA ASP A 611 -0.33 -21.15 27.77
C ASP A 611 -0.63 -21.86 26.43
N GLY A 612 0.45 -22.37 25.82
CA GLY A 612 0.44 -23.14 24.58
C GLY A 612 0.91 -22.34 23.36
N ARG A 613 0.49 -21.08 23.24
CA ARG A 613 0.60 -20.24 22.02
C ARG A 613 1.70 -19.19 22.13
N ILE A 614 2.20 -18.65 21.02
CA ILE A 614 3.06 -17.46 21.05
C ILE A 614 2.20 -16.18 21.09
N LEU A 615 2.54 -15.29 22.02
CA LEU A 615 2.13 -13.89 22.03
C LEU A 615 3.28 -13.05 21.47
N VAL A 616 2.94 -11.98 20.73
CA VAL A 616 3.90 -10.98 20.25
C VAL A 616 3.39 -9.61 20.67
N ALA A 617 4.27 -8.78 21.24
CA ALA A 617 3.97 -7.39 21.56
C ALA A 617 4.98 -6.48 20.86
N THR A 618 4.47 -5.44 20.21
CA THR A 618 5.25 -4.57 19.33
C THR A 618 5.16 -3.11 19.74
N GLY A 619 6.34 -2.49 19.84
CA GLY A 619 6.57 -1.07 20.04
C GLY A 619 6.69 -0.34 18.72
N CYS A 620 6.37 0.95 18.76
CA CYS A 620 6.30 1.84 17.63
C CYS A 620 6.35 3.28 18.17
N ASP A 621 6.92 4.18 17.39
CA ASP A 621 7.11 5.58 17.78
C ASP A 621 5.76 6.37 17.79
N ASP A 622 4.67 5.72 17.37
CA ASP A 622 3.31 6.24 17.37
C ASP A 622 2.65 6.26 18.77
N LYS A 623 3.36 5.83 19.82
CA LYS A 623 2.93 5.92 21.23
C LYS A 623 1.86 4.89 21.61
N HIS A 624 1.62 3.87 20.78
CA HIS A 624 0.69 2.76 21.04
C HIS A 624 1.40 1.39 21.02
N LEU A 625 1.42 0.69 22.17
CA LEU A 625 1.76 -0.73 22.18
C LEU A 625 0.62 -1.54 21.54
N ARG A 626 0.98 -2.51 20.70
CA ARG A 626 0.08 -3.51 20.10
C ARG A 626 0.40 -4.92 20.60
N VAL A 627 -0.59 -5.80 20.57
CA VAL A 627 -0.46 -7.22 20.96
C VAL A 627 -1.16 -8.12 19.95
N LEU A 628 -0.36 -8.97 19.30
CA LEU A 628 -0.73 -10.00 18.34
C LEU A 628 -0.69 -11.36 19.05
N ALA A 629 -1.62 -12.27 18.74
CA ALA A 629 -1.64 -13.59 19.38
C ALA A 629 -2.47 -14.63 18.63
N GLY A 630 -1.80 -15.54 17.91
CA GLY A 630 -2.47 -16.59 17.16
C GLY A 630 -1.67 -17.03 15.95
N SER A 631 -2.14 -18.11 15.34
CA SER A 631 -1.58 -18.76 14.16
C SER A 631 -1.78 -17.98 12.85
N ASP A 632 -2.47 -16.84 12.93
CA ASP A 632 -2.94 -16.01 11.82
C ASP A 632 -2.47 -14.54 11.90
N GLY A 633 -1.73 -14.16 12.94
CA GLY A 633 -1.35 -12.76 13.20
C GLY A 633 -2.52 -11.85 13.58
N SER A 634 -3.63 -12.39 14.09
CA SER A 634 -4.80 -11.59 14.45
C SER A 634 -4.57 -10.65 15.64
N PRO A 635 -5.23 -9.47 15.66
CA PRO A 635 -5.31 -8.64 16.85
C PRO A 635 -6.10 -9.34 17.96
N LYS A 636 -5.45 -9.65 19.09
CA LYS A 636 -6.14 -10.05 20.33
C LYS A 636 -6.27 -8.92 21.34
N GLY A 637 -5.26 -8.04 21.42
CA GLY A 637 -5.19 -7.00 22.44
C GLY A 637 -5.67 -5.64 21.93
N ILE A 638 -6.26 -4.86 22.83
CA ILE A 638 -6.66 -3.47 22.61
C ILE A 638 -5.42 -2.61 22.30
N HIS A 639 -5.54 -1.56 21.47
CA HIS A 639 -4.47 -0.56 21.32
C HIS A 639 -4.17 0.11 22.67
N LEU A 640 -2.97 -0.10 23.21
CA LEU A 640 -2.66 0.31 24.60
C LEU A 640 -2.08 1.71 24.64
N ASN A 641 -2.94 2.71 24.40
CA ASN A 641 -2.61 4.13 24.37
C ASN A 641 -1.61 4.52 25.47
N GLY A 642 -0.44 4.98 25.04
CA GLY A 642 0.54 5.69 25.84
C GLY A 642 0.35 7.20 25.74
N ARG A 643 1.37 7.94 26.16
CA ARG A 643 1.52 9.39 25.86
C ARG A 643 2.87 9.72 25.22
N ASN A 644 3.80 8.78 25.23
CA ASN A 644 5.22 8.91 24.91
C ASN A 644 5.61 7.69 24.04
N GLU A 645 6.68 7.76 23.26
CA GLU A 645 7.08 6.65 22.36
C GLU A 645 7.48 5.40 23.17
N VAL A 646 7.34 4.21 22.56
CA VAL A 646 7.68 2.93 23.19
C VAL A 646 9.11 2.55 22.81
N THR A 647 10.04 2.64 23.76
CA THR A 647 11.47 2.37 23.52
C THR A 647 11.84 0.89 23.67
N ALA A 648 11.18 0.16 24.57
CA ALA A 648 11.42 -1.27 24.76
C ALA A 648 10.16 -2.03 25.20
N VAL A 649 10.02 -3.26 24.71
CA VAL A 649 8.89 -4.17 25.00
C VAL A 649 9.41 -5.53 25.44
N GLY A 650 8.83 -6.10 26.49
CA GLY A 650 9.09 -7.47 26.92
C GLY A 650 7.83 -8.21 27.33
N LEU A 651 7.74 -9.50 26.99
CA LEU A 651 6.64 -10.37 27.38
C LEU A 651 7.08 -11.40 28.42
N GLY A 652 6.20 -11.70 29.37
CA GLY A 652 6.39 -12.77 30.33
C GLY A 652 5.07 -13.29 30.91
N ALA A 653 5.15 -14.19 31.88
CA ALA A 653 4.00 -14.78 32.54
C ALA A 653 4.15 -14.80 34.06
N THR A 654 3.07 -14.46 34.76
CA THR A 654 2.94 -14.60 36.21
C THR A 654 2.16 -15.88 36.54
N ARG A 655 1.62 -16.00 37.77
CA ARG A 655 0.61 -17.04 38.08
C ARG A 655 -0.81 -16.66 37.66
N GLU A 656 -1.05 -15.38 37.35
CA GLU A 656 -2.38 -14.83 37.03
C GLU A 656 -2.61 -14.65 35.52
N GLY A 657 -1.62 -15.03 34.70
CA GLY A 657 -1.65 -14.90 33.24
C GLY A 657 -0.44 -14.16 32.66
N PRO A 658 -0.47 -13.86 31.35
CA PRO A 658 0.54 -13.08 30.65
C PRO A 658 0.64 -11.63 31.14
N VAL A 659 1.83 -11.05 31.00
CA VAL A 659 2.13 -9.64 31.28
C VAL A 659 3.07 -9.10 30.20
N ALA A 660 2.70 -7.97 29.60
CA ALA A 660 3.60 -7.15 28.80
C ALA A 660 4.19 -6.04 29.69
N VAL A 661 5.49 -5.80 29.54
CA VAL A 661 6.19 -4.67 30.14
C VAL A 661 6.64 -3.73 29.03
N VAL A 662 6.43 -2.44 29.26
CA VAL A 662 6.68 -1.37 28.28
C VAL A 662 7.53 -0.30 28.96
N ALA A 663 8.66 0.05 28.34
CA ALA A 663 9.41 1.25 28.62
C ALA A 663 9.08 2.35 27.60
N THR A 664 9.08 3.59 28.05
CA THR A 664 8.82 4.77 27.20
C THR A 664 9.86 5.86 27.38
N THR A 665 9.97 6.78 26.41
CA THR A 665 11.05 7.79 26.30
C THR A 665 11.21 8.70 27.53
N ASP A 666 10.13 8.94 28.28
CA ASP A 666 10.13 9.69 29.55
C ASP A 666 10.72 8.91 30.74
N GLY A 667 11.15 7.66 30.53
CA GLY A 667 11.64 6.77 31.56
C GLY A 667 10.55 6.16 32.44
N THR A 668 9.29 6.17 31.98
CA THR A 668 8.21 5.41 32.60
C THR A 668 8.32 3.92 32.22
N LEU A 669 8.14 3.04 33.21
CA LEU A 669 7.90 1.61 33.03
C LEU A 669 6.44 1.29 33.39
N THR A 670 5.73 0.55 32.55
CA THR A 670 4.40 0.00 32.89
C THR A 670 4.32 -1.49 32.62
N ALA A 671 3.59 -2.20 33.48
CA ALA A 671 3.15 -3.57 33.20
C ALA A 671 1.64 -3.58 32.91
N ARG A 672 1.24 -4.30 31.86
CA ARG A 672 -0.15 -4.43 31.40
C ARG A 672 -0.50 -5.90 31.13
N ARG A 673 -1.74 -6.29 31.40
CA ARG A 673 -2.30 -7.56 30.88
C ARG A 673 -2.44 -7.43 29.36
N PRO A 674 -1.82 -8.29 28.51
CA PRO A 674 -1.81 -8.08 27.06
C PRO A 674 -3.19 -8.20 26.39
N GLU A 675 -4.09 -9.02 26.94
CA GLU A 675 -5.43 -9.23 26.38
C GLU A 675 -6.42 -8.10 26.75
N THR A 676 -6.42 -7.64 28.01
CA THR A 676 -7.38 -6.63 28.50
C THR A 676 -6.84 -5.19 28.50
N GLY A 677 -5.53 -5.01 28.34
CA GLY A 677 -4.85 -3.71 28.45
C GLY A 677 -4.74 -3.14 29.88
N GLU A 678 -5.25 -3.86 30.88
CA GLU A 678 -5.27 -3.47 32.28
C GLU A 678 -3.85 -3.21 32.80
N ARG A 679 -3.56 -1.99 33.25
CA ARG A 679 -2.26 -1.62 33.83
C ARG A 679 -2.15 -2.13 35.27
N LEU A 680 -1.35 -3.18 35.46
CA LEU A 680 -1.06 -3.82 36.74
C LEU A 680 -0.25 -2.89 37.67
N TRP A 681 0.77 -2.23 37.12
CA TRP A 681 1.59 -1.26 37.86
C TRP A 681 2.29 -0.28 36.91
N GLN A 682 2.80 0.81 37.50
CA GLN A 682 3.69 1.79 36.87
C GLN A 682 4.85 2.10 37.82
N ALA A 683 6.04 2.29 37.25
CA ALA A 683 7.25 2.71 37.94
C ALA A 683 8.00 3.75 37.08
N THR A 684 9.00 4.40 37.65
CA THR A 684 9.92 5.31 36.95
C THR A 684 11.33 4.73 37.04
N SER A 685 12.03 4.67 35.91
CA SER A 685 13.40 4.16 35.79
C SER A 685 14.39 5.23 35.29
N GLY A 686 13.91 6.20 34.50
CA GLY A 686 14.77 6.93 33.56
C GLY A 686 14.85 6.18 32.22
N PRO A 687 15.56 6.72 31.21
CA PRO A 687 15.59 6.14 29.87
C PRO A 687 16.18 4.73 29.85
N VAL A 688 15.32 3.74 29.59
CA VAL A 688 15.68 2.31 29.50
C VAL A 688 16.27 2.02 28.13
N THR A 689 17.49 1.50 28.08
CA THR A 689 18.18 1.12 26.84
C THR A 689 17.95 -0.33 26.45
N THR A 690 17.83 -1.22 27.43
CA THR A 690 17.51 -2.64 27.22
C THR A 690 16.62 -3.18 28.34
N LEU A 691 15.72 -4.09 27.98
CA LEU A 691 14.71 -4.67 28.83
C LEU A 691 14.57 -6.17 28.50
N SER A 692 14.68 -7.03 29.52
CA SER A 692 14.45 -8.47 29.39
C SER A 692 13.52 -8.97 30.51
N VAL A 693 12.63 -9.90 30.20
CA VAL A 693 11.63 -10.45 31.14
C VAL A 693 11.85 -11.95 31.29
N GLY A 694 12.01 -12.41 32.53
CA GLY A 694 12.41 -13.78 32.82
C GLY A 694 12.08 -14.25 34.23
N GLY A 695 12.92 -15.13 34.77
CA GLY A 695 12.69 -15.74 36.08
C GLY A 695 11.77 -16.97 36.05
N SER A 696 11.02 -17.19 37.12
CA SER A 696 10.18 -18.39 37.33
C SER A 696 8.72 -18.05 37.57
N ARG A 697 7.78 -19.00 37.41
CA ARG A 697 6.36 -18.83 37.81
C ARG A 697 6.18 -18.62 39.34
N ARG A 698 7.26 -18.63 40.14
CA ARG A 698 7.25 -18.23 41.56
C ARG A 698 7.82 -16.83 41.79
N HIS A 699 8.85 -16.46 41.04
CA HIS A 699 9.55 -15.18 41.08
C HIS A 699 9.79 -14.73 39.63
N PRO A 700 8.79 -14.10 38.98
CA PRO A 700 8.94 -13.56 37.63
C PRO A 700 9.55 -12.16 37.73
N LEU A 701 10.53 -11.88 36.88
CA LEU A 701 11.42 -10.71 37.00
C LEU A 701 11.48 -9.92 35.70
N VAL A 702 11.68 -8.62 35.83
CA VAL A 702 12.08 -7.71 34.75
C VAL A 702 13.48 -7.21 35.07
N LEU A 703 14.37 -7.24 34.07
CA LEU A 703 15.71 -6.68 34.14
C LEU A 703 15.76 -5.51 33.16
N THR A 704 16.16 -4.33 33.62
CA THR A 704 16.30 -3.12 32.80
C THR A 704 17.63 -2.43 33.05
N VAL A 705 18.25 -1.90 32.00
CA VAL A 705 19.42 -1.01 32.08
C VAL A 705 18.96 0.41 31.76
N ASN A 706 19.44 1.38 32.53
CA ASN A 706 19.17 2.81 32.32
C ASN A 706 20.44 3.55 31.91
N GLN A 707 20.37 4.38 30.87
CA GLN A 707 21.54 5.14 30.38
C GLN A 707 22.00 6.25 31.35
N ALA A 708 21.12 6.69 32.27
CA ALA A 708 21.31 7.88 33.10
C ALA A 708 21.95 7.62 34.49
N ASP A 709 22.11 6.37 34.92
CA ASP A 709 22.68 6.00 36.23
C ASP A 709 23.83 4.99 36.02
N ASP A 710 24.93 5.41 35.37
CA ASP A 710 26.15 4.58 35.15
C ASP A 710 25.87 3.19 34.52
N GLU A 711 24.98 3.14 33.52
CA GLU A 711 24.51 1.90 32.86
C GLU A 711 24.11 0.79 33.85
N ARG A 712 23.34 1.17 34.87
CA ARG A 712 23.01 0.28 35.99
C ARG A 712 21.85 -0.66 35.69
N LEU A 713 22.04 -1.90 36.09
CA LEU A 713 21.04 -2.97 36.03
C LEU A 713 20.08 -2.88 37.22
N HIS A 714 18.82 -2.62 36.92
CA HIS A 714 17.72 -2.71 37.87
C HIS A 714 16.98 -4.03 37.70
N VAL A 715 16.71 -4.72 38.81
CA VAL A 715 15.89 -5.95 38.82
C VAL A 715 14.58 -5.67 39.54
N LEU A 716 13.46 -5.87 38.85
CA LEU A 716 12.10 -5.61 39.34
C LEU A 716 11.27 -6.89 39.38
N SER A 717 10.33 -6.97 40.31
CA SER A 717 9.29 -8.00 40.34
C SER A 717 8.23 -7.74 39.25
N LEU A 718 8.06 -8.66 38.30
CA LEU A 718 7.06 -8.54 37.21
C LEU A 718 5.63 -8.40 37.74
N THR A 719 5.33 -8.97 38.92
CA THR A 719 4.00 -8.91 39.53
C THR A 719 3.72 -7.56 40.22
N THR A 720 4.74 -6.81 40.64
CA THR A 720 4.54 -5.65 41.55
C THR A 720 5.30 -4.37 41.20
N GLY A 721 6.19 -4.38 40.21
CA GLY A 721 6.98 -3.20 39.81
C GLY A 721 8.01 -2.74 40.84
N ARG A 722 8.20 -3.49 41.93
CA ARG A 722 9.13 -3.15 43.01
C ARG A 722 10.51 -3.76 42.78
N PRO A 723 11.60 -3.09 43.21
CA PRO A 723 12.94 -3.67 43.24
C PRO A 723 12.97 -5.04 43.91
N HIS A 724 13.57 -6.02 43.23
CA HIS A 724 13.77 -7.36 43.76
C HIS A 724 15.08 -7.39 44.58
N PRO A 725 15.08 -7.92 45.81
CA PRO A 725 16.29 -8.06 46.61
C PRO A 725 17.15 -9.21 46.06
N CYS A 726 18.21 -8.88 45.34
CA CYS A 726 19.23 -9.81 44.84
C CYS A 726 20.50 -9.06 44.43
N ASP A 727 21.65 -9.72 44.51
CA ASP A 727 22.99 -9.13 44.28
C ASP A 727 23.23 -8.58 42.86
N LEU A 728 22.34 -8.90 41.92
CA LEU A 728 22.31 -8.36 40.55
C LEU A 728 21.81 -6.91 40.49
N ASN A 729 21.01 -6.50 41.47
CA ASN A 729 20.26 -5.26 41.45
C ASN A 729 21.17 -4.11 41.91
N GLY A 730 21.53 -3.23 40.97
CA GLY A 730 22.43 -2.11 41.21
C GLY A 730 23.86 -2.29 40.68
N LEU A 731 24.17 -3.37 39.94
CA LEU A 731 25.41 -3.53 39.17
C LEU A 731 25.52 -2.42 38.11
N THR A 732 26.68 -1.75 37.99
CA THR A 732 26.92 -0.68 37.00
C THR A 732 27.74 -1.15 35.79
N GLY A 733 27.80 -0.29 34.77
CA GLY A 733 28.54 -0.54 33.52
C GLY A 733 28.00 -1.74 32.73
N VAL A 734 26.70 -2.00 32.77
CA VAL A 734 26.02 -3.11 32.07
C VAL A 734 25.48 -2.60 30.74
N ALA A 735 26.15 -2.94 29.63
CA ALA A 735 25.75 -2.50 28.30
C ALA A 735 24.47 -3.20 27.79
N ALA A 736 24.36 -4.51 28.01
CA ALA A 736 23.24 -5.33 27.52
C ALA A 736 22.85 -6.45 28.51
N VAL A 737 21.58 -6.88 28.49
CA VAL A 737 21.06 -7.95 29.34
C VAL A 737 20.06 -8.85 28.61
N ALA A 738 20.17 -10.17 28.78
CA ALA A 738 19.25 -11.16 28.24
C ALA A 738 18.92 -12.25 29.28
N THR A 739 17.76 -12.91 29.17
CA THR A 739 17.31 -13.91 30.14
C THR A 739 16.61 -15.11 29.49
N CYS A 740 16.84 -16.31 30.03
CA CYS A 740 16.18 -17.54 29.57
C CYS A 740 16.12 -18.61 30.68
N ARG A 741 15.79 -19.86 30.33
CA ARG A 741 15.66 -21.00 31.27
C ARG A 741 16.50 -22.20 30.84
N ILE A 742 17.72 -22.29 31.37
CA ILE A 742 18.59 -23.45 31.13
C ILE A 742 18.14 -24.60 32.04
N ARG A 743 17.57 -25.67 31.44
CA ARG A 743 17.05 -26.86 32.14
C ARG A 743 16.13 -26.49 33.31
N GLU A 744 15.08 -25.73 33.01
CA GLU A 744 14.11 -25.13 33.95
C GLU A 744 14.65 -24.15 35.00
N ARG A 745 15.97 -23.88 35.04
CA ARG A 745 16.55 -22.90 35.96
C ARG A 745 16.71 -21.56 35.26
N PRO A 746 16.07 -20.47 35.74
CA PRO A 746 16.18 -19.17 35.09
C PRO A 746 17.59 -18.60 35.23
N VAL A 747 18.07 -17.97 34.16
CA VAL A 747 19.39 -17.34 34.06
C VAL A 747 19.29 -15.96 33.45
N ALA A 748 20.28 -15.12 33.75
CA ALA A 748 20.53 -13.88 33.04
C ALA A 748 21.96 -13.89 32.52
N ALA A 749 22.18 -13.38 31.31
CA ALA A 749 23.48 -12.97 30.82
C ALA A 749 23.55 -11.44 30.90
N THR A 750 24.67 -10.88 31.36
CA THR A 750 24.97 -9.45 31.30
C THR A 750 26.28 -9.20 30.55
N ALA A 751 26.27 -8.24 29.64
CA ALA A 751 27.46 -7.68 29.02
C ALA A 751 27.89 -6.44 29.80
N HIS A 752 29.18 -6.31 30.07
CA HIS A 752 29.73 -5.15 30.76
C HIS A 752 30.68 -4.35 29.85
N ARG A 753 30.79 -3.03 30.09
CA ARG A 753 31.72 -2.14 29.36
C ARG A 753 33.20 -2.45 29.59
N ASP A 754 33.53 -3.26 30.61
CA ASP A 754 34.86 -3.84 30.80
C ASP A 754 35.16 -5.03 29.84
N GLY A 755 34.25 -5.31 28.90
CA GLY A 755 34.32 -6.40 27.94
C GLY A 755 33.87 -7.76 28.50
N THR A 756 33.58 -7.87 29.79
CA THR A 756 33.22 -9.16 30.42
C THR A 756 31.76 -9.52 30.21
N LEU A 757 31.53 -10.80 29.90
CA LEU A 757 30.20 -11.40 29.82
C LEU A 757 29.97 -12.29 31.05
N ARG A 758 28.86 -12.10 31.74
CA ARG A 758 28.61 -12.73 33.05
C ARG A 758 27.27 -13.45 33.05
N LEU A 759 27.29 -14.75 33.35
CA LEU A 759 26.11 -15.61 33.40
C LEU A 759 25.72 -15.86 34.85
N TRP A 760 24.48 -15.52 35.21
CA TRP A 760 23.97 -15.46 36.58
C TRP A 760 22.82 -16.42 36.81
N ASN A 761 22.61 -16.82 38.07
CA ASN A 761 21.46 -17.61 38.49
C ASN A 761 20.34 -16.69 39.02
N LEU A 762 19.30 -16.43 38.22
CA LEU A 762 18.22 -15.50 38.60
C LEU A 762 17.47 -15.91 39.88
N SER A 763 17.48 -17.19 40.24
CA SER A 763 16.88 -17.67 41.49
C SER A 763 17.70 -17.38 42.76
N THR A 764 18.98 -17.02 42.65
CA THR A 764 19.88 -16.85 43.81
C THR A 764 20.79 -15.63 43.74
N GLY A 765 20.76 -14.83 42.67
CA GLY A 765 21.67 -13.69 42.45
C GLY A 765 23.11 -14.09 42.09
N SER A 766 23.61 -15.21 42.62
CA SER A 766 24.98 -15.70 42.42
C SER A 766 25.40 -15.82 40.94
N LEU A 767 26.62 -15.36 40.65
CA LEU A 767 27.33 -15.62 39.39
C LEU A 767 27.50 -17.14 39.20
N ARG A 768 27.09 -17.66 38.04
CA ARG A 768 27.40 -19.05 37.63
C ARG A 768 28.76 -19.13 36.95
N ARG A 769 29.04 -18.19 36.05
CA ARG A 769 30.17 -18.26 35.13
C ARG A 769 30.56 -16.88 34.58
N LEU A 770 31.87 -16.64 34.48
CA LEU A 770 32.45 -15.59 33.66
C LEU A 770 32.74 -16.16 32.27
N LEU A 771 32.34 -15.46 31.22
CA LEU A 771 32.67 -15.74 29.83
C LEU A 771 33.72 -14.71 29.38
N THR A 772 34.73 -15.19 28.64
CA THR A 772 35.86 -14.39 28.15
C THR A 772 36.19 -14.77 26.71
N GLY A 773 36.96 -13.93 26.02
CA GLY A 773 37.30 -14.08 24.59
C GLY A 773 36.84 -12.90 23.72
N THR A 774 35.97 -12.05 24.25
CA THR A 774 35.65 -10.71 23.72
C THR A 774 36.88 -9.79 23.74
N ALA A 775 37.08 -9.04 22.66
CA ALA A 775 38.13 -8.02 22.54
C ALA A 775 37.59 -6.57 22.59
N ALA A 776 36.28 -6.40 22.58
CA ALA A 776 35.56 -5.13 22.45
C ALA A 776 34.33 -5.10 23.39
N PRO A 777 33.79 -3.91 23.74
CA PRO A 777 32.55 -3.80 24.50
C PRO A 777 31.36 -4.31 23.68
N VAL A 778 30.54 -5.18 24.27
CA VAL A 778 29.39 -5.81 23.62
C VAL A 778 28.18 -4.88 23.62
N ASP A 779 27.53 -4.73 22.46
CA ASP A 779 26.33 -3.91 22.29
C ASP A 779 25.05 -4.76 22.21
N LEU A 780 25.13 -5.96 21.64
CA LEU A 780 23.99 -6.90 21.54
C LEU A 780 24.31 -8.21 22.26
N LEU A 781 23.35 -8.72 23.04
CA LEU A 781 23.48 -9.95 23.84
C LEU A 781 22.16 -10.72 23.82
N ASP A 782 22.23 -12.03 23.59
CA ASP A 782 21.09 -12.93 23.77
C ASP A 782 21.54 -14.32 24.30
N VAL A 783 20.60 -15.09 24.87
CA VAL A 783 20.89 -16.39 25.50
C VAL A 783 19.73 -17.37 25.35
N ALA A 784 19.97 -18.52 24.72
CA ALA A 784 18.97 -19.56 24.49
C ALA A 784 19.32 -20.89 25.18
N ALA A 785 18.30 -21.71 25.39
CA ALA A 785 18.44 -23.12 25.73
C ALA A 785 17.91 -23.94 24.55
N THR A 786 18.79 -24.69 23.89
CA THR A 786 18.48 -25.55 22.74
C THR A 786 18.69 -27.02 23.11
N SER A 787 18.22 -27.94 22.26
CA SER A 787 18.42 -29.39 22.38
C SER A 787 19.90 -29.79 22.34
N ALA A 788 20.72 -29.14 21.50
CA ALA A 788 22.17 -29.31 21.48
C ALA A 788 22.86 -28.79 22.75
N GLY A 789 22.34 -27.70 23.33
CA GLY A 789 22.84 -27.13 24.58
C GLY A 789 22.37 -25.69 24.84
N PRO A 790 22.73 -25.11 25.99
CA PRO A 790 22.51 -23.69 26.24
C PRO A 790 23.64 -22.85 25.65
N PHE A 791 23.29 -21.80 24.92
CA PHE A 791 24.24 -20.93 24.22
C PHE A 791 24.00 -19.46 24.56
N VAL A 792 25.09 -18.69 24.68
CA VAL A 792 25.09 -17.22 24.75
C VAL A 792 25.67 -16.69 23.44
N ALA A 793 24.99 -15.74 22.80
CA ALA A 793 25.49 -15.00 21.65
C ALA A 793 25.74 -13.54 22.05
N ALA A 794 26.85 -12.96 21.59
CA ALA A 794 27.15 -11.54 21.78
C ALA A 794 27.75 -10.93 20.52
N CYS A 795 27.38 -9.69 20.20
CA CYS A 795 27.90 -8.94 19.07
C CYS A 795 28.52 -7.60 19.51
N SER A 796 29.63 -7.23 18.88
CA SER A 796 30.27 -5.91 18.98
C SER A 796 30.82 -5.55 17.61
N GLU A 797 30.60 -4.31 17.17
CA GLU A 797 30.97 -3.80 15.83
C GLU A 797 30.68 -4.80 14.70
N ASP A 798 31.70 -5.50 14.17
CA ASP A 798 31.61 -6.45 13.05
C ASP A 798 31.62 -7.94 13.43
N GLN A 799 31.81 -8.25 14.71
CA GLN A 799 32.04 -9.61 15.21
C GLN A 799 30.93 -10.13 16.13
N LEU A 800 30.52 -11.36 15.83
CA LEU A 800 29.62 -12.19 16.61
C LEU A 800 30.40 -13.34 17.25
N TRP A 801 30.22 -13.53 18.55
CA TRP A 801 30.79 -14.64 19.32
C TRP A 801 29.68 -15.49 19.92
N VAL A 802 29.86 -16.82 19.94
CA VAL A 802 28.94 -17.74 20.60
C VAL A 802 29.69 -18.61 21.61
N TRP A 803 29.20 -18.67 22.84
CA TRP A 803 29.70 -19.55 23.89
C TRP A 803 28.66 -20.62 24.26
N ASP A 804 29.17 -21.82 24.54
CA ASP A 804 28.47 -22.85 25.29
C ASP A 804 28.36 -22.38 26.76
N ALA A 805 27.13 -22.17 27.24
CA ALA A 805 26.85 -21.52 28.51
C ALA A 805 27.11 -22.44 29.73
N ASP A 806 27.05 -23.76 29.55
CA ASP A 806 27.36 -24.74 30.60
C ASP A 806 28.86 -24.81 30.87
N THR A 807 29.69 -24.85 29.82
CA THR A 807 31.15 -25.04 29.88
C THR A 807 31.93 -23.72 29.92
N GLY A 808 31.40 -22.66 29.32
CA GLY A 808 32.08 -21.38 29.10
C GLY A 808 33.01 -21.31 27.90
N LYS A 809 33.04 -22.36 27.07
CA LYS A 809 33.90 -22.37 25.88
C LYS A 809 33.26 -21.55 24.77
N LEU A 810 34.04 -20.65 24.19
CA LEU A 810 33.76 -20.10 22.87
C LEU A 810 33.64 -21.27 21.88
N ARG A 811 32.59 -21.28 21.07
CA ARG A 811 32.33 -22.30 20.03
C ARG A 811 32.67 -21.74 18.65
N SER A 812 32.07 -20.60 18.31
CA SER A 812 32.25 -19.92 17.04
C SER A 812 32.56 -18.43 17.24
N CYS A 813 33.25 -17.85 16.26
CA CYS A 813 33.61 -16.43 16.17
C CYS A 813 33.48 -16.05 14.69
N ILE A 814 32.60 -15.10 14.39
CA ILE A 814 32.00 -14.91 13.07
C ILE A 814 32.10 -13.43 12.70
N VAL A 815 32.64 -13.11 11.53
CA VAL A 815 32.62 -11.75 10.99
C VAL A 815 31.31 -11.55 10.25
N VAL A 816 30.36 -10.88 10.89
CA VAL A 816 28.99 -10.66 10.40
C VAL A 816 28.80 -9.26 9.78
N GLY A 817 29.72 -8.34 10.07
CA GLY A 817 29.59 -6.92 9.76
C GLY A 817 28.71 -6.19 10.79
N ARG A 818 28.59 -4.86 10.64
CA ARG A 818 27.80 -4.06 11.59
C ARG A 818 26.38 -4.64 11.72
N THR A 819 25.98 -4.93 12.95
CA THR A 819 24.70 -5.58 13.27
C THR A 819 23.83 -4.64 14.11
N TRP A 820 22.53 -4.58 13.80
CA TRP A 820 21.51 -3.75 14.47
C TRP A 820 20.64 -4.56 15.42
N ALA A 821 20.23 -5.78 15.01
CA ALA A 821 19.43 -6.68 15.83
C ALA A 821 19.94 -8.12 15.72
N MET A 822 19.78 -8.88 16.81
CA MET A 822 20.26 -10.25 16.94
C MET A 822 19.32 -11.06 17.85
N ALA A 823 19.15 -12.35 17.57
CA ALA A 823 18.60 -13.32 18.51
C ALA A 823 19.27 -14.69 18.33
N ILE A 824 19.32 -15.51 19.38
CA ILE A 824 19.76 -16.91 19.32
C ILE A 824 18.62 -17.83 19.72
N GLY A 825 18.56 -19.02 19.14
CA GLY A 825 17.53 -20.01 19.44
C GLY A 825 17.81 -21.36 18.80
N GLU A 826 16.76 -22.15 18.68
CA GLU A 826 16.78 -23.46 18.02
C GLU A 826 15.88 -23.46 16.79
N PHE A 827 16.33 -24.09 15.72
CA PHE A 827 15.58 -24.30 14.49
C PHE A 827 15.99 -25.64 13.87
N ASP A 828 15.01 -26.48 13.51
CA ASP A 828 15.21 -27.85 13.01
C ASP A 828 16.24 -28.68 13.82
N GLY A 829 16.15 -28.62 15.15
CA GLY A 829 17.06 -29.32 16.06
C GLY A 829 18.47 -28.72 16.18
N ARG A 830 18.77 -27.61 15.49
CA ARG A 830 20.08 -26.95 15.47
C ARG A 830 20.07 -25.63 16.24
N PRO A 831 21.14 -25.28 16.98
CA PRO A 831 21.29 -23.97 17.57
C PRO A 831 21.69 -22.96 16.49
N MET A 832 20.95 -21.86 16.35
CA MET A 832 21.14 -20.88 15.27
C MET A 832 21.07 -19.44 15.79
N VAL A 833 21.90 -18.56 15.23
CA VAL A 833 21.88 -17.12 15.48
C VAL A 833 21.30 -16.40 14.27
N ALA A 834 20.30 -15.54 14.50
CA ALA A 834 19.77 -14.59 13.54
C ALA A 834 20.43 -13.23 13.73
N THR A 835 20.84 -12.57 12.64
CA THR A 835 21.45 -11.22 12.65
C THR A 835 20.88 -10.34 11.55
N VAL A 836 20.72 -9.05 11.80
CA VAL A 836 20.28 -8.03 10.84
C VAL A 836 21.29 -6.88 10.79
N SER A 837 21.72 -6.48 9.59
CA SER A 837 22.57 -5.29 9.38
C SER A 837 21.77 -3.98 9.46
N PRO A 838 22.41 -2.81 9.65
CA PRO A 838 21.75 -1.50 9.60
C PRO A 838 20.95 -1.19 8.32
N THR A 839 21.16 -1.94 7.23
CA THR A 839 20.33 -1.89 6.00
C THR A 839 18.99 -2.64 6.14
N GLY A 840 18.78 -3.37 7.22
CA GLY A 840 17.54 -4.06 7.58
C GLY A 840 17.16 -5.31 6.76
N ASN A 841 17.70 -5.49 5.56
CA ASN A 841 17.37 -6.61 4.66
C ASN A 841 18.65 -7.29 4.16
N PRO A 842 18.79 -8.65 4.15
CA PRO A 842 17.93 -9.67 4.75
C PRO A 842 18.29 -9.99 6.23
N VAL A 843 17.45 -10.78 6.89
CA VAL A 843 17.85 -11.51 8.11
C VAL A 843 18.82 -12.62 7.70
N ARG A 844 20.01 -12.65 8.30
CA ARG A 844 21.04 -13.69 8.04
C ARG A 844 21.09 -14.68 9.18
N PHE A 845 21.30 -15.96 8.86
CA PHE A 845 21.41 -17.05 9.82
C PHE A 845 22.77 -17.72 9.82
N TRP A 846 23.26 -18.02 11.01
CA TRP A 846 24.53 -18.67 11.27
C TRP A 846 24.32 -19.89 12.16
N ASP A 847 25.00 -21.00 11.88
CA ASP A 847 25.07 -22.14 12.79
C ASP A 847 25.86 -21.72 14.04
N ALA A 848 25.28 -21.95 15.23
CA ALA A 848 25.88 -21.49 16.47
C ALA A 848 27.10 -22.32 16.91
N GLU A 849 27.23 -23.57 16.46
CA GLU A 849 28.37 -24.44 16.77
C GLU A 849 29.52 -24.25 15.77
N THR A 850 29.26 -24.22 14.46
CA THR A 850 30.31 -24.09 13.43
C THR A 850 30.65 -22.65 13.08
N GLY A 851 29.68 -21.74 13.18
CA GLY A 851 29.79 -20.35 12.72
C GLY A 851 29.56 -20.16 11.21
N GLU A 852 29.17 -21.21 10.48
CA GLU A 852 28.93 -21.14 9.04
C GLU A 852 27.59 -20.46 8.72
N PRO A 853 27.49 -19.67 7.63
CA PRO A 853 26.22 -19.12 7.16
C PRO A 853 25.31 -20.24 6.65
N THR A 854 24.05 -20.26 7.09
CA THR A 854 23.11 -21.36 6.84
C THR A 854 21.93 -20.95 5.95
N ALA A 855 21.37 -19.76 6.16
CA ALA A 855 20.22 -19.26 5.40
C ALA A 855 20.16 -17.73 5.40
N ASN A 856 19.45 -17.17 4.42
CA ASN A 856 19.03 -15.77 4.41
C ASN A 856 17.51 -15.70 4.24
N VAL A 857 16.85 -14.84 5.01
CA VAL A 857 15.41 -14.57 4.96
C VAL A 857 15.22 -13.10 4.55
N PRO A 858 15.09 -12.81 3.25
CA PRO A 858 14.82 -11.47 2.75
C PRO A 858 13.35 -11.10 2.92
N LEU A 859 13.08 -9.81 3.13
CA LEU A 859 11.75 -9.29 3.47
C LEU A 859 11.34 -8.13 2.55
N PRO A 860 10.03 -7.83 2.42
CA PRO A 860 9.51 -6.66 1.69
C PRO A 860 10.01 -5.28 2.15
N ALA A 861 10.63 -5.18 3.34
CA ALA A 861 11.07 -3.93 3.93
C ALA A 861 12.15 -4.17 5.01
N PRO A 862 12.94 -3.15 5.38
CA PRO A 862 13.95 -3.22 6.45
C PRO A 862 13.41 -3.75 7.80
N VAL A 863 14.14 -4.68 8.41
CA VAL A 863 13.83 -5.22 9.75
C VAL A 863 14.28 -4.25 10.85
N GLY A 864 13.33 -3.80 11.68
CA GLY A 864 13.59 -2.98 12.86
C GLY A 864 13.91 -3.81 14.10
N ALA A 865 13.21 -4.94 14.29
CA ALA A 865 13.37 -5.82 15.44
C ALA A 865 13.01 -7.28 15.10
N LEU A 866 13.62 -8.24 15.80
CA LEU A 866 13.39 -9.68 15.62
C LEU A 866 13.49 -10.45 16.95
N SER A 867 12.85 -11.62 17.03
CA SER A 867 12.92 -12.53 18.18
C SER A 867 12.74 -13.98 17.73
N LEU A 868 13.36 -14.95 18.40
CA LEU A 868 13.31 -16.37 18.06
C LEU A 868 12.83 -17.19 19.27
N VAL A 869 11.66 -17.82 19.15
CA VAL A 869 10.97 -18.51 20.27
C VAL A 869 10.42 -19.85 19.79
N ASP A 870 10.80 -20.95 20.45
CA ASP A 870 10.30 -22.33 20.19
C ASP A 870 10.33 -22.75 18.70
N GLY A 871 11.37 -22.35 17.95
CA GLY A 871 11.51 -22.63 16.52
C GLY A 871 10.69 -21.72 15.59
N VAL A 872 10.09 -20.66 16.13
CA VAL A 872 9.40 -19.61 15.37
C VAL A 872 10.20 -18.31 15.46
N LEU A 873 10.66 -17.82 14.31
CA LEU A 873 11.20 -16.47 14.15
C LEU A 873 10.04 -15.49 14.00
N VAL A 874 10.01 -14.45 14.80
CA VAL A 874 9.07 -13.33 14.68
C VAL A 874 9.86 -12.07 14.31
N VAL A 875 9.43 -11.38 13.26
CA VAL A 875 10.15 -10.22 12.69
C VAL A 875 9.21 -9.03 12.54
N GLY A 876 9.60 -7.88 13.07
CA GLY A 876 9.01 -6.58 12.76
C GLY A 876 9.77 -5.93 11.62
N TYR A 877 9.13 -5.78 10.46
CA TYR A 877 9.76 -5.34 9.22
C TYR A 877 8.94 -4.23 8.57
N GLY A 878 9.57 -3.07 8.33
CA GLY A 878 8.86 -1.83 8.10
C GLY A 878 7.75 -1.64 9.13
N ARG A 879 6.51 -1.57 8.64
CA ARG A 879 5.26 -1.38 9.41
C ARG A 879 4.46 -2.67 9.63
N GLU A 880 5.04 -3.83 9.33
CA GLU A 880 4.35 -5.12 9.38
C GLU A 880 5.07 -6.08 10.35
N VAL A 881 4.39 -7.17 10.73
CA VAL A 881 4.95 -8.25 11.55
C VAL A 881 4.72 -9.57 10.83
N ALA A 882 5.77 -10.38 10.70
CA ALA A 882 5.70 -11.73 10.15
C ALA A 882 6.21 -12.77 11.15
N ALA A 883 5.66 -13.98 11.07
CA ALA A 883 6.15 -15.15 11.79
C ALA A 883 6.57 -16.25 10.80
N PHE A 884 7.76 -16.82 11.01
CA PHE A 884 8.35 -17.87 10.19
C PHE A 884 8.67 -19.10 11.04
N SER A 885 8.53 -20.30 10.49
CA SER A 885 9.05 -21.53 11.10
C SER A 885 9.60 -22.50 10.05
N ALA A 886 10.19 -23.61 10.49
CA ALA A 886 10.56 -24.71 9.61
C ALA A 886 9.31 -25.35 8.98
N TYR A 887 9.43 -26.03 7.84
CA TYR A 887 8.31 -26.73 7.22
C TYR A 887 7.67 -27.77 8.17
N ASP A 888 8.48 -28.73 8.61
CA ASP A 888 8.06 -29.86 9.46
C ASP A 888 7.78 -29.47 10.92
N ASN A 889 8.10 -28.23 11.31
CA ASN A 889 7.65 -27.64 12.57
C ASN A 889 6.54 -26.60 12.30
N PRO A 890 5.25 -27.00 12.28
CA PRO A 890 4.14 -26.06 12.20
C PRO A 890 4.07 -25.11 13.42
N GLY A 891 4.81 -25.39 14.49
CA GLY A 891 4.91 -24.53 15.66
C GLY A 891 3.71 -24.64 16.61
N PRO A 892 3.59 -23.70 17.57
CA PRO A 892 2.52 -23.68 18.59
C PRO A 892 1.17 -23.17 18.04
N TRP A 893 0.85 -23.55 16.81
CA TRP A 893 -0.18 -22.96 15.96
C TRP A 893 -1.29 -23.96 15.57
N ASP A 894 -0.96 -25.24 15.40
CA ASP A 894 -1.85 -26.30 14.88
C ASP A 894 -2.79 -26.93 15.95
N ASP A 895 -3.14 -26.19 17.01
CA ASP A 895 -4.13 -26.64 18.02
C ASP A 895 -5.56 -26.73 17.44
N GLU A 896 -5.84 -26.04 16.32
CA GLU A 896 -7.02 -26.33 15.51
C GLU A 896 -6.68 -27.37 14.45
N LYS A 897 -7.15 -28.60 14.66
CA LYS A 897 -7.23 -29.61 13.61
C LYS A 897 -7.89 -29.01 12.37
N GLN A 898 -7.17 -28.99 11.24
CA GLN A 898 -7.84 -28.95 9.95
C GLN A 898 -8.90 -30.05 9.93
N PRO A 899 -10.14 -29.78 9.47
CA PRO A 899 -11.14 -30.83 9.36
C PRO A 899 -10.64 -31.85 8.34
N GLU A 900 -10.22 -33.02 8.82
CA GLU A 900 -9.80 -34.14 7.97
C GLU A 900 -10.85 -34.34 6.86
N PRO A 901 -10.46 -34.32 5.56
CA PRO A 901 -11.40 -34.63 4.51
C PRO A 901 -11.95 -36.03 4.80
N PRO A 902 -13.27 -36.18 5.04
CA PRO A 902 -13.79 -37.35 5.73
C PRO A 902 -13.42 -38.61 4.95
N PRO A 903 -12.85 -39.64 5.62
CA PRO A 903 -12.33 -40.81 4.94
C PRO A 903 -13.44 -41.44 4.09
N VAL A 904 -13.09 -41.86 2.88
CA VAL A 904 -14.04 -42.37 1.87
C VAL A 904 -14.52 -43.77 2.26
N ALA A 905 -15.38 -43.81 3.29
CA ALA A 905 -15.97 -45.01 3.86
C ALA A 905 -17.07 -45.54 2.94
N VAL A 906 -16.70 -46.45 2.04
CA VAL A 906 -17.66 -47.21 1.23
C VAL A 906 -18.30 -48.30 2.10
N THR A 907 -19.40 -47.95 2.77
CA THR A 907 -20.37 -48.91 3.33
C THR A 907 -21.77 -48.32 3.30
N ALA A 908 -22.78 -49.16 3.10
CA ALA A 908 -24.17 -48.76 3.19
C ALA A 908 -24.66 -48.78 4.65
N ASP A 909 -25.55 -47.86 5.01
CA ASP A 909 -26.89 -48.24 5.48
C ASP A 909 -27.84 -47.02 5.49
N LEU A 910 -29.14 -47.28 5.35
CA LEU A 910 -30.21 -46.27 5.30
C LEU A 910 -31.22 -46.49 6.44
N PRO A 911 -31.53 -45.47 7.26
CA PRO A 911 -32.76 -45.39 8.01
C PRO A 911 -33.91 -44.85 7.13
N GLU A 912 -35.14 -45.21 7.46
CA GLU A 912 -36.27 -45.19 6.53
C GLU A 912 -36.99 -43.83 6.35
N LEU A 913 -37.58 -43.63 5.16
CA LEU A 913 -38.53 -42.55 4.87
C LEU A 913 -39.96 -42.93 5.25
N PRO A 914 -40.75 -42.05 5.89
CA PRO A 914 -42.19 -42.27 6.08
C PRO A 914 -42.93 -42.43 4.75
N THR A 915 -43.72 -43.50 4.62
CA THR A 915 -44.28 -43.92 3.33
C THR A 915 -45.57 -43.18 2.95
N GLY A 916 -45.55 -42.48 1.80
CA GLY A 916 -46.75 -42.01 1.09
C GLY A 916 -46.68 -42.41 -0.39
N ARG A 917 -47.51 -43.38 -0.82
CA ARG A 917 -47.41 -43.98 -2.17
C ARG A 917 -48.07 -43.08 -3.24
N GLY A 918 -47.31 -42.64 -4.25
CA GLY A 918 -47.79 -41.68 -5.27
C GLY A 918 -47.26 -41.79 -6.71
N GLY A 919 -46.30 -42.68 -7.01
CA GLY A 919 -45.93 -43.07 -8.39
C GLY A 919 -44.88 -42.22 -9.14
N ALA A 920 -44.03 -42.92 -9.90
CA ALA A 920 -43.05 -42.43 -10.90
C ALA A 920 -42.00 -41.38 -10.45
N GLY A 921 -40.74 -41.84 -10.31
CA GLY A 921 -39.63 -41.05 -9.78
C GLY A 921 -39.09 -39.95 -10.72
N ARG A 922 -38.84 -38.76 -10.15
CA ARG A 922 -38.29 -37.58 -10.83
C ARG A 922 -37.52 -36.75 -9.78
N GLY A 923 -36.28 -36.30 -9.96
CA GLY A 923 -35.25 -36.48 -10.98
C GLY A 923 -34.07 -35.54 -10.67
N ARG A 924 -32.85 -35.80 -11.17
CA ARG A 924 -31.78 -34.78 -11.15
C ARG A 924 -32.22 -33.57 -11.99
N LEU A 925 -31.86 -32.36 -11.54
CA LEU A 925 -31.86 -31.19 -12.41
C LEU A 925 -30.65 -31.32 -13.33
N PHE A 926 -30.84 -31.14 -14.63
CA PHE A 926 -29.73 -31.04 -15.58
C PHE A 926 -29.13 -29.62 -15.54
N PRO A 927 -27.85 -29.42 -15.90
CA PRO A 927 -27.21 -28.10 -15.86
C PRO A 927 -27.94 -27.01 -16.64
N TRP A 928 -28.66 -27.39 -17.70
CA TRP A 928 -29.46 -26.48 -18.55
C TRP A 928 -30.92 -26.29 -18.07
N GLU A 929 -31.38 -27.00 -17.05
CA GLU A 929 -32.72 -26.81 -16.44
C GLU A 929 -32.69 -25.82 -15.28
N LEU A 930 -31.63 -25.87 -14.46
CA LEU A 930 -31.47 -25.01 -13.30
C LEU A 930 -31.49 -23.50 -13.64
N PRO A 931 -30.90 -23.00 -14.75
CA PRO A 931 -30.92 -21.59 -15.10
C PRO A 931 -32.33 -21.08 -15.41
N VAL A 932 -33.08 -21.85 -16.21
CA VAL A 932 -34.47 -21.53 -16.58
C VAL A 932 -35.36 -21.55 -15.35
N LEU A 933 -35.15 -22.51 -14.44
CA LEU A 933 -35.85 -22.56 -13.16
C LEU A 933 -35.48 -21.38 -12.24
N ALA A 934 -34.20 -21.02 -12.14
CA ALA A 934 -33.72 -19.91 -11.32
C ALA A 934 -34.28 -18.58 -11.80
N TYR A 935 -34.27 -18.34 -13.12
CA TYR A 935 -34.89 -17.15 -13.71
C TYR A 935 -36.40 -17.09 -13.40
N ILE A 936 -37.15 -18.18 -13.61
CA ILE A 936 -38.59 -18.25 -13.29
C ILE A 936 -38.85 -18.10 -11.77
N CYS A 937 -37.91 -18.51 -10.91
CA CYS A 937 -38.01 -18.32 -9.46
C CYS A 937 -37.72 -16.87 -9.01
N GLY A 938 -36.93 -16.12 -9.78
CA GLY A 938 -36.56 -14.72 -9.52
C GLY A 938 -37.45 -13.68 -10.21
N GLN A 939 -38.50 -14.10 -10.93
CA GLN A 939 -39.55 -13.21 -11.44
C GLN A 939 -40.82 -13.39 -10.60
N ASP A 940 -41.48 -12.28 -10.24
CA ASP A 940 -42.74 -12.31 -9.51
C ASP A 940 -43.99 -12.31 -10.43
N THR A 941 -43.80 -12.15 -11.74
CA THR A 941 -44.86 -12.25 -12.76
C THR A 941 -44.78 -13.59 -13.53
N PRO A 942 -45.93 -14.16 -13.95
CA PRO A 942 -45.96 -15.36 -14.79
C PRO A 942 -45.18 -15.19 -16.09
N GLN A 943 -44.29 -16.14 -16.40
CA GLN A 943 -43.36 -16.02 -17.53
C GLN A 943 -43.87 -16.80 -18.75
N SER A 944 -44.07 -16.14 -19.89
CA SER A 944 -44.38 -16.85 -21.14
C SER A 944 -43.12 -17.42 -21.79
N LEU A 945 -43.32 -18.40 -22.68
CA LEU A 945 -42.22 -19.00 -23.45
C LEU A 945 -41.61 -18.03 -24.48
N THR A 946 -42.21 -16.87 -24.70
CA THR A 946 -41.65 -15.79 -25.54
C THR A 946 -40.69 -14.94 -24.73
N ASP A 947 -41.08 -14.53 -23.53
CA ASP A 947 -40.34 -13.61 -22.65
C ASP A 947 -39.05 -14.28 -22.17
N LEU A 948 -39.15 -15.54 -21.75
CA LEU A 948 -38.00 -16.39 -21.44
C LEU A 948 -37.00 -16.46 -22.61
N ARG A 949 -37.48 -16.50 -23.88
CA ARG A 949 -36.59 -16.54 -25.04
C ARG A 949 -35.98 -15.18 -25.39
N GLY A 950 -36.60 -14.08 -24.95
CA GLY A 950 -35.99 -12.75 -24.96
C GLY A 950 -34.91 -12.62 -23.90
N ALA A 951 -35.25 -12.92 -22.64
CA ALA A 951 -34.35 -12.83 -21.49
C ALA A 951 -33.08 -13.68 -21.66
N PHE A 952 -33.21 -14.95 -22.04
CA PHE A 952 -32.05 -15.84 -22.23
C PHE A 952 -31.16 -15.45 -23.42
N ARG A 953 -31.71 -14.80 -24.46
CA ARG A 953 -30.91 -14.18 -25.53
C ARG A 953 -30.14 -12.95 -25.04
N ALA A 954 -30.77 -12.12 -24.21
CA ALA A 954 -30.19 -10.85 -23.77
C ALA A 954 -29.16 -11.00 -22.64
N HIS A 955 -29.36 -11.91 -21.68
CA HIS A 955 -28.63 -11.90 -20.40
C HIS A 955 -27.57 -13.01 -20.22
N ILE A 956 -27.64 -14.13 -20.96
CA ILE A 956 -26.87 -15.35 -20.61
C ILE A 956 -25.98 -15.87 -21.78
N ARG A 957 -25.96 -15.21 -22.95
CA ARG A 957 -25.13 -15.57 -24.14
C ARG A 957 -25.25 -17.02 -24.68
N LEU A 958 -26.17 -17.84 -24.16
CA LEU A 958 -26.45 -19.21 -24.64
C LEU A 958 -27.24 -19.21 -25.97
N ASN A 959 -26.56 -18.90 -27.08
CA ASN A 959 -27.16 -18.74 -28.41
C ASN A 959 -27.95 -19.97 -28.91
N HIS A 960 -27.53 -21.19 -28.55
CA HIS A 960 -28.11 -22.45 -29.06
C HIS A 960 -29.53 -22.80 -28.56
N PHE A 961 -30.17 -22.02 -27.67
CA PHE A 961 -31.49 -22.36 -27.13
C PHE A 961 -32.67 -22.09 -28.11
N GLY A 962 -32.81 -22.98 -29.10
CA GLY A 962 -33.91 -23.00 -30.07
C GLY A 962 -35.29 -23.13 -29.40
N ARG A 963 -36.35 -22.65 -30.09
CA ARG A 963 -37.73 -22.62 -29.55
C ARG A 963 -38.29 -24.01 -29.20
N GLN A 964 -37.76 -25.08 -29.80
CA GLN A 964 -38.10 -26.46 -29.43
C GLN A 964 -37.36 -26.93 -28.17
N ALA A 965 -36.07 -26.60 -28.03
CA ALA A 965 -35.28 -26.92 -26.84
C ALA A 965 -35.89 -26.27 -25.59
N LEU A 966 -36.21 -24.97 -25.62
CA LEU A 966 -36.88 -24.29 -24.50
C LEU A 966 -38.25 -24.92 -24.17
N LYS A 967 -39.02 -25.35 -25.18
CA LYS A 967 -40.26 -26.14 -24.95
C LYS A 967 -40.00 -27.49 -24.29
N ALA A 968 -38.86 -28.14 -24.57
CA ALA A 968 -38.46 -29.37 -23.88
C ALA A 968 -38.06 -29.09 -22.42
N VAL A 969 -37.31 -28.02 -22.14
CA VAL A 969 -36.98 -27.61 -20.75
C VAL A 969 -38.25 -27.35 -19.95
N MET A 970 -39.18 -26.54 -20.48
CA MET A 970 -40.41 -26.18 -19.78
C MET A 970 -41.31 -27.41 -19.53
N ARG A 971 -41.41 -28.34 -20.48
CA ARG A 971 -42.09 -29.64 -20.26
C ARG A 971 -41.39 -30.48 -19.19
N SER A 972 -40.07 -30.51 -19.17
CA SER A 972 -39.29 -31.27 -18.19
C SER A 972 -39.46 -30.70 -16.78
N LEU A 973 -39.30 -29.38 -16.61
CA LEU A 973 -39.51 -28.68 -15.34
C LEU A 973 -40.95 -28.82 -14.83
N ALA A 974 -41.94 -28.72 -15.71
CA ALA A 974 -43.35 -28.91 -15.36
C ALA A 974 -43.66 -30.36 -14.95
N HIS A 975 -43.15 -31.36 -15.69
CA HIS A 975 -43.29 -32.76 -15.30
C HIS A 975 -42.51 -33.08 -14.01
N LYS A 976 -41.37 -32.44 -13.76
CA LYS A 976 -40.62 -32.53 -12.48
C LYS A 976 -41.32 -31.78 -11.33
N GLY A 977 -42.45 -31.11 -11.56
CA GLY A 977 -43.23 -30.40 -10.54
C GLY A 977 -42.55 -29.14 -10.00
N LEU A 978 -41.60 -28.57 -10.75
CA LEU A 978 -40.77 -27.42 -10.33
C LEU A 978 -41.33 -26.08 -10.83
N ILE A 979 -42.10 -26.13 -11.93
CA ILE A 979 -42.96 -25.04 -12.40
C ILE A 979 -44.36 -25.60 -12.68
N GLN A 980 -45.37 -24.75 -12.70
CA GLN A 980 -46.71 -25.08 -13.16
C GLN A 980 -47.19 -24.01 -14.15
N GLN A 981 -48.17 -24.35 -14.98
CA GLN A 981 -48.78 -23.37 -15.87
C GLN A 981 -49.69 -22.42 -15.07
N SER A 982 -49.69 -21.14 -15.42
CA SER A 982 -50.62 -20.14 -14.89
C SER A 982 -52.02 -20.33 -15.50
N ASP A 983 -53.04 -19.70 -14.92
CA ASP A 983 -54.38 -19.57 -15.52
C ASP A 983 -54.31 -18.83 -16.88
N GLU A 984 -53.31 -17.96 -17.06
CA GLU A 984 -52.93 -17.40 -18.35
C GLU A 984 -52.36 -18.48 -19.29
N ARG A 985 -53.04 -18.68 -20.43
CA ARG A 985 -52.70 -19.71 -21.44
C ARG A 985 -51.32 -19.51 -22.10
N GLY A 986 -50.29 -20.06 -21.47
CA GLY A 986 -48.93 -20.14 -22.00
C GLY A 986 -47.85 -19.60 -21.06
N CYS A 987 -48.26 -18.98 -19.95
CA CYS A 987 -47.37 -18.48 -18.90
C CYS A 987 -47.13 -19.55 -17.83
N TYR A 988 -45.98 -19.50 -17.16
CA TYR A 988 -45.59 -20.45 -16.11
C TYR A 988 -45.13 -19.72 -14.86
N VAL A 989 -45.38 -20.34 -13.70
CA VAL A 989 -44.97 -19.87 -12.38
C VAL A 989 -44.19 -20.95 -11.63
N PRO A 990 -43.22 -20.58 -10.76
CA PRO A 990 -42.44 -21.55 -10.00
C PRO A 990 -43.30 -22.18 -8.89
N THR A 991 -43.14 -23.49 -8.66
CA THR A 991 -43.73 -24.13 -7.47
C THR A 991 -42.85 -23.88 -6.23
N PRO A 992 -43.35 -24.10 -5.00
CA PRO A 992 -42.51 -24.06 -3.80
C PRO A 992 -41.31 -25.01 -3.87
N LEU A 993 -41.49 -26.18 -4.51
CA LEU A 993 -40.42 -27.14 -4.76
C LEU A 993 -39.37 -26.61 -5.75
N GLY A 994 -39.80 -25.83 -6.74
CA GLY A 994 -38.93 -25.08 -7.65
C GLY A 994 -38.06 -24.06 -6.90
N ARG A 995 -38.68 -23.14 -6.15
CA ARG A 995 -37.95 -22.11 -5.37
C ARG A 995 -36.97 -22.74 -4.36
N TYR A 996 -37.35 -23.82 -3.68
CA TYR A 996 -36.46 -24.56 -2.77
C TYR A 996 -35.26 -25.22 -3.49
N ARG A 997 -35.45 -25.77 -4.70
CA ARG A 997 -34.37 -26.37 -5.49
C ARG A 997 -33.31 -25.34 -5.90
N VAL A 998 -33.73 -24.11 -6.22
CA VAL A 998 -32.82 -23.01 -6.58
C VAL A 998 -32.01 -22.55 -5.36
N GLN A 999 -32.67 -22.21 -4.24
CA GLN A 999 -31.98 -21.82 -3.00
C GLN A 999 -30.99 -22.86 -2.47
N ARG A 1000 -31.27 -24.16 -2.68
CA ARG A 1000 -30.34 -25.24 -2.31
C ARG A 1000 -29.11 -25.30 -3.21
N ALA A 1001 -29.22 -24.95 -4.49
CA ALA A 1001 -28.08 -24.88 -5.40
C ALA A 1001 -27.17 -23.68 -5.06
N GLU A 1002 -27.75 -22.49 -4.91
CA GLU A 1002 -27.05 -21.24 -4.56
C GLU A 1002 -26.18 -21.38 -3.30
N ARG A 1003 -26.72 -22.04 -2.25
CA ARG A 1003 -26.01 -22.26 -0.98
C ARG A 1003 -24.85 -23.26 -1.07
N SER A 1004 -24.74 -24.05 -2.12
CA SER A 1004 -23.79 -25.18 -2.16
C SER A 1004 -22.37 -24.82 -2.61
N LYS A 1005 -22.10 -23.55 -2.97
CA LYS A 1005 -20.82 -23.01 -3.50
C LYS A 1005 -20.27 -23.68 -4.78
N VAL A 1006 -20.74 -24.86 -5.16
CA VAL A 1006 -20.49 -25.47 -6.47
C VAL A 1006 -21.31 -24.71 -7.52
N GLN A 1007 -20.70 -23.72 -8.17
CA GLN A 1007 -21.20 -23.28 -9.45
C GLN A 1007 -21.08 -24.43 -10.46
N PRO A 1008 -22.09 -24.70 -11.30
CA PRO A 1008 -21.81 -25.39 -12.56
C PRO A 1008 -20.87 -24.51 -13.39
N ARG A 1009 -19.89 -25.11 -14.08
CA ARG A 1009 -19.33 -24.46 -15.27
C ARG A 1009 -20.45 -24.35 -16.30
N TRP A 1010 -20.59 -23.16 -16.89
CA TRP A 1010 -21.69 -22.77 -17.78
C TRP A 1010 -21.36 -23.05 -19.25
#